data_AF-A0A8H6VJJ8-F1
#
_entry.id   AF-A0A8H6VJJ8-F1
#
_cell.length_a   1.000
_cell.length_b   1.000
_cell.length_c   1.000
_cell.angle_alpha   90.00
_cell.angle_beta   90.00
_cell.angle_gamma   90.00
#
_symmetry.space_group_name_H-M   'P 1'
#
loop_
_entity.id
_entity.type
_entity.pdbx_description
1 polymer ?
#
loop_
_entity_poly.entity_id
_entity_poly.type
_entity_poly.pdbx_seq_one_letter_code
_entity_poly.pdbx_strand_id
1 'polypeptide(L)'
;MSAETATLIFVAGAWHTQFHTQPLLPWMEKFEQRILPLILQVNGITEPRGTFQGSVDMILDAMKMEIKAGRDVVLLGHSAGGLAITAAANEFLASDAENKSRLVKIIFLASFLNVQRALSRSAWWQEIDKENGLLRPLHSAEVFYNDMRAEDSKPFVDALVPVVLHERPDEFATTWHQVSGKTFIVCTKDNASPPDNQRIEAEENGPQRHVVKHGVHITVHMHLKDKLQLISPSVLSSLLRVENMSIARQLDDNVKSGAILTINDSPSEHGTPAREDDDELLDITRPFPDLPGQRHEPAQFTIRALIVGTVLGAVVSASNMYLCLKTGWTFGASLFGAILGFAILKPTSIYLPKFLGGGHYFGPRENVAVQSIATGAGSLSILFEGAVPALYRLNLMSPTPRQDFWRLITFTAVCAFYGCFFGVALRKFYIIRLKGIFPTPTATAVTIRSLHAAGMAGDAMRKARVLVSTFVGACLFKTGSVYAPGIIWDWNIFYWIYKTTSWKSVIAASNWGWYIELTPAFFGVGMLTGLNVGLSYLAGSVVAWGIIGPATLKTGLTFGVPNKKNPDIVSYKSLDLADPVNKPSARYFLLWPGLMVLMCATFTEVAMNAPALWRGLKLVVASSARRLPNARRFERTKAHADAYLLREDQEDDDPAPPSERVPKWMWGAGVSLTMFFTCLVLGLQYDMNVGLSILAVILGFLFSCIATQSAATADIAPASYCGKASQLVFGGVTSPGHYSLHNKQLVNLVGGIVATGAAAQSTDMVSDLRTGYLLGASHRAQFYGQVCGSFVAVWLSVGLFLLFTTAYPCILDASIEECSFSTPALGAWVAVAEAITLSSLPIPPVSGYLAIAFGALSIVVVYARYHLFPKSWLKWVPNLSVFGLAFMVPTTQYAIAMAAGAVVAHAWRGRWQRSYARNGYAVPAGLIAGEGIGGLIAALLEVTGVGGTAYGSGVGCVGGTYCG
;
A
#
# COMPACT_ATOMS: atom_id res chain seq x y z
N MET A 1 21.38 -43.70 38.10
CA MET A 1 20.77 -44.37 36.93
C MET A 1 21.02 -43.47 35.74
N SER A 2 21.78 -43.95 34.75
CA SER A 2 22.13 -43.20 33.54
C SER A 2 20.87 -42.80 32.79
N ALA A 3 20.80 -41.57 32.29
CA ALA A 3 19.70 -41.08 31.48
C ALA A 3 19.48 -42.02 30.27
N GLU A 4 18.31 -42.66 30.22
CA GLU A 4 17.90 -43.48 29.07
C GLU A 4 17.83 -42.58 27.83
N THR A 5 18.71 -42.82 26.85
CA THR A 5 18.74 -42.06 25.60
C THR A 5 17.67 -42.59 24.64
N ALA A 6 16.79 -41.71 24.15
CA ALA A 6 15.76 -42.07 23.18
C ALA A 6 16.38 -42.46 21.82
N THR A 7 15.85 -43.52 21.21
CA THR A 7 16.21 -43.96 19.85
C THR A 7 15.45 -43.14 18.80
N LEU A 8 16.18 -42.58 17.85
CA LEU A 8 15.61 -41.89 16.68
C LEU A 8 15.43 -42.90 15.53
N ILE A 9 14.20 -43.23 15.19
CA ILE A 9 13.89 -44.02 14.00
C ILE A 9 13.69 -43.05 12.83
N PHE A 10 14.64 -43.06 11.89
CA PHE A 10 14.62 -42.20 10.71
C PHE A 10 14.09 -42.99 9.51
N VAL A 11 13.00 -42.53 8.90
CA VAL A 11 12.39 -43.18 7.73
C VAL A 11 12.55 -42.30 6.50
N ALA A 12 13.34 -42.78 5.54
CA ALA A 12 13.57 -42.08 4.27
C ALA A 12 12.31 -42.08 3.38
N GLY A 13 12.18 -41.06 2.53
CA GLY A 13 11.05 -40.92 1.62
C GLY A 13 11.09 -41.85 0.41
N ALA A 14 10.14 -41.62 -0.51
CA ALA A 14 10.05 -42.33 -1.78
C ALA A 14 11.37 -42.28 -2.57
N TRP A 15 11.65 -43.33 -3.34
CA TRP A 15 12.83 -43.49 -4.22
C TRP A 15 14.20 -43.65 -3.56
N HIS A 16 14.29 -43.47 -2.24
CA HIS A 16 15.56 -43.55 -1.51
C HIS A 16 15.97 -45.00 -1.23
N THR A 17 17.27 -45.22 -1.18
CA THR A 17 17.92 -46.51 -0.86
C THR A 17 18.79 -46.38 0.38
N GLN A 18 19.33 -47.50 0.90
CA GLN A 18 20.27 -47.48 2.02
C GLN A 18 21.46 -46.54 1.79
N PHE A 19 21.90 -46.38 0.53
CA PHE A 19 22.95 -45.43 0.14
C PHE A 19 22.67 -44.01 0.65
N HIS A 20 21.42 -43.56 0.57
CA HIS A 20 21.02 -42.21 0.98
C HIS A 20 21.06 -42.01 2.49
N THR A 21 21.03 -43.08 3.28
CA THR A 21 21.08 -43.02 4.75
C THR A 21 22.51 -43.09 5.30
N GLN A 22 23.50 -43.48 4.48
CA GLN A 22 24.91 -43.55 4.87
C GLN A 22 25.48 -42.24 5.46
N PRO A 23 25.12 -41.04 4.96
CA PRO A 23 25.58 -39.79 5.55
C PRO A 23 25.14 -39.54 7.00
N LEU A 24 24.14 -40.29 7.50
CA LEU A 24 23.68 -40.22 8.89
C LEU A 24 24.56 -41.03 9.85
N LEU A 25 25.31 -42.03 9.36
CA LEU A 25 26.06 -42.95 10.22
C LEU A 25 27.16 -42.26 11.06
N PRO A 26 27.98 -41.32 10.52
CA PRO A 26 29.00 -40.62 11.33
C PRO A 26 28.42 -39.79 12.49
N TRP A 27 27.12 -39.47 12.45
CA TRP A 27 26.45 -38.71 13.50
C TRP A 27 26.03 -39.59 14.68
N MET A 28 25.80 -40.88 14.44
CA MET A 28 25.56 -41.87 15.50
C MET A 28 26.76 -41.94 16.45
N GLU A 29 27.98 -41.88 15.90
CA GLU A 29 29.23 -41.89 16.65
C GLU A 29 29.50 -40.56 17.37
N LYS A 30 29.10 -39.43 16.77
CA LYS A 30 29.42 -38.09 17.29
C LYS A 30 28.50 -37.59 18.41
N PHE A 31 27.23 -38.03 18.46
CA PHE A 31 26.24 -37.50 19.41
C PHE A 31 25.77 -38.53 20.45
N GLU A 32 26.41 -39.70 20.53
CA GLU A 32 26.05 -40.81 21.44
C GLU A 32 24.56 -41.17 21.41
N GLN A 33 23.92 -40.96 20.26
CA GLN A 33 22.49 -41.17 20.08
C GLN A 33 22.24 -42.28 19.07
N ARG A 34 21.40 -43.24 19.47
CA ARG A 34 21.03 -44.36 18.61
C ARG A 34 20.07 -43.87 17.53
N ILE A 35 20.51 -43.93 16.27
CA ILE A 35 19.69 -43.64 15.09
C ILE A 35 19.48 -44.95 14.33
N LEU A 36 18.23 -45.27 14.03
CA LEU A 36 17.87 -46.43 13.23
C LEU A 36 17.33 -45.95 11.88
N PRO A 37 18.16 -45.94 10.81
CA PRO A 37 17.70 -45.59 9.47
C PRO A 37 16.91 -46.74 8.84
N LEU A 38 15.70 -46.45 8.36
CA LEU A 38 14.81 -47.37 7.67
C LEU A 38 14.48 -46.83 6.28
N ILE A 39 14.30 -47.77 5.33
CA ILE A 39 13.90 -47.48 3.95
C ILE A 39 12.52 -48.10 3.72
N LEU A 40 11.61 -47.35 3.12
CA LEU A 40 10.27 -47.85 2.78
C LEU A 40 10.38 -49.09 1.88
N GLN A 41 9.65 -50.15 2.20
CA GLN A 41 9.67 -51.39 1.41
C GLN A 41 9.10 -51.20 0.00
N VAL A 42 8.30 -50.14 -0.21
CA VAL A 42 7.80 -49.77 -1.54
C VAL A 42 8.89 -49.21 -2.47
N ASN A 43 10.08 -48.91 -1.96
CA ASN A 43 11.19 -48.42 -2.77
C ASN A 43 11.94 -49.62 -3.39
N GLY A 44 11.98 -49.66 -4.72
CA GLY A 44 12.64 -50.70 -5.49
C GLY A 44 11.67 -51.71 -6.10
N ILE A 45 12.24 -52.68 -6.80
CA ILE A 45 11.53 -53.71 -7.59
C ILE A 45 11.84 -55.13 -7.11
N THR A 46 12.16 -55.29 -5.83
CA THR A 46 12.44 -56.60 -5.22
C THR A 46 11.21 -57.49 -5.26
N GLU A 47 11.39 -58.80 -5.50
CA GLU A 47 10.32 -59.79 -5.43
C GLU A 47 10.43 -60.61 -4.13
N PRO A 48 9.36 -60.74 -3.33
CA PRO A 48 8.03 -60.17 -3.53
C PRO A 48 8.02 -58.63 -3.39
N ARG A 49 7.19 -57.96 -4.22
CA ARG A 49 7.06 -56.49 -4.18
C ARG A 49 6.64 -56.00 -2.80
N GLY A 50 7.38 -55.05 -2.26
CA GLY A 50 7.08 -54.44 -0.96
C GLY A 50 5.75 -53.67 -0.98
N THR A 51 5.09 -53.58 0.17
CA THR A 51 3.80 -52.92 0.33
C THR A 51 3.88 -51.71 1.26
N PHE A 52 2.90 -50.80 1.18
CA PHE A 52 2.81 -49.68 2.12
C PHE A 52 2.61 -50.22 3.55
N GLN A 53 1.74 -51.22 3.73
CA GLN A 53 1.56 -51.88 5.02
C GLN A 53 2.85 -52.56 5.49
N GLY A 54 3.59 -53.25 4.62
CA GLY A 54 4.88 -53.83 5.01
C GLY A 54 5.92 -52.79 5.45
N SER A 55 5.83 -51.56 4.92
CA SER A 55 6.63 -50.43 5.42
C SER A 55 6.18 -49.97 6.81
N VAL A 56 4.88 -49.98 7.09
CA VAL A 56 4.29 -49.69 8.41
C VAL A 56 4.68 -50.76 9.44
N ASP A 57 4.54 -52.03 9.09
CA ASP A 57 4.88 -53.18 9.93
C ASP A 57 6.37 -53.16 10.30
N MET A 58 7.25 -52.86 9.35
CA MET A 58 8.69 -52.70 9.60
C MET A 58 8.99 -51.58 10.62
N ILE A 59 8.30 -50.44 10.52
CA ILE A 59 8.46 -49.34 11.48
C ILE A 59 7.93 -49.75 12.85
N LEU A 60 6.77 -50.41 12.89
CA LEU A 60 6.14 -50.88 14.12
C LEU A 60 7.01 -51.92 14.85
N ASP A 61 7.59 -52.88 14.12
CA ASP A 61 8.52 -53.88 14.67
C ASP A 61 9.77 -53.22 15.25
N ALA A 62 10.34 -52.23 14.54
CA ALA A 62 11.46 -51.45 15.04
C ALA A 62 11.10 -50.68 16.32
N MET A 63 9.93 -50.04 16.37
CA MET A 63 9.45 -49.36 17.57
C MET A 63 9.31 -50.33 18.75
N LYS A 64 8.63 -51.46 18.54
CA LYS A 64 8.41 -52.49 19.59
C LYS A 64 9.71 -53.08 20.09
N MET A 65 10.68 -53.32 19.20
CA MET A 65 12.00 -53.85 19.57
C MET A 65 12.77 -52.87 20.46
N GLU A 66 12.76 -51.58 20.14
CA GLU A 66 13.46 -50.55 20.90
C GLU A 66 12.78 -50.29 22.26
N ILE A 67 11.44 -50.28 22.29
CA ILE A 67 10.64 -50.16 23.52
C ILE A 67 10.84 -51.37 24.44
N LYS A 68 10.84 -52.59 23.90
CA LYS A 68 11.14 -53.82 24.67
C LYS A 68 12.55 -53.81 25.25
N ALA A 69 13.48 -53.11 24.60
CA ALA A 69 14.83 -52.91 25.10
C ALA A 69 14.95 -51.71 26.07
N GLY A 70 13.82 -51.18 26.56
CA GLY A 70 13.73 -50.14 27.58
C GLY A 70 13.91 -48.71 27.07
N ARG A 71 14.00 -48.49 25.75
CA ARG A 71 14.30 -47.16 25.18
C ARG A 71 13.03 -46.44 24.73
N ASP A 72 13.01 -45.12 24.92
CA ASP A 72 12.00 -44.25 24.32
C ASP A 72 12.26 -44.05 22.83
N VAL A 73 11.21 -43.77 22.06
CA VAL A 73 11.26 -43.70 20.60
C VAL A 73 10.86 -42.32 20.08
N VAL A 74 11.66 -41.80 19.15
CA VAL A 74 11.36 -40.62 18.33
C VAL A 74 11.23 -41.06 16.89
N LEU A 75 10.11 -40.75 16.24
CA LEU A 75 9.91 -40.99 14.81
C LEU A 75 10.29 -39.75 14.01
N LEU A 76 11.08 -39.91 12.95
CA LEU A 76 11.35 -38.86 11.97
C LEU A 76 11.10 -39.38 10.56
N GLY A 77 10.11 -38.80 9.89
CA GLY A 77 9.77 -39.13 8.50
C GLY A 77 10.25 -38.04 7.57
N HIS A 78 10.94 -38.41 6.50
CA HIS A 78 11.27 -37.50 5.39
C HIS A 78 10.29 -37.69 4.24
N SER A 79 9.76 -36.60 3.67
CA SER A 79 8.89 -36.66 2.49
C SER A 79 7.74 -37.68 2.67
N ALA A 80 7.56 -38.63 1.75
CA ALA A 80 6.58 -39.71 1.85
C ALA A 80 6.76 -40.63 3.08
N GLY A 81 7.94 -40.67 3.70
CA GLY A 81 8.18 -41.36 4.96
C GLY A 81 7.30 -40.83 6.10
N GLY A 82 6.88 -39.57 6.03
CA GLY A 82 5.90 -38.96 6.94
C GLY A 82 4.56 -39.71 7.00
N LEU A 83 4.10 -40.25 5.86
CA LEU A 83 2.87 -41.05 5.77
C LEU A 83 3.02 -42.36 6.55
N ALA A 84 4.14 -43.06 6.33
CA ALA A 84 4.39 -44.36 6.93
C ALA A 84 4.59 -44.27 8.45
N ILE A 85 5.33 -43.27 8.95
CA ILE A 85 5.49 -43.08 10.40
C ILE A 85 4.19 -42.70 11.10
N THR A 86 3.28 -42.01 10.40
CA THR A 86 1.98 -41.61 10.94
C THR A 86 1.05 -42.82 11.06
N ALA A 87 1.00 -43.67 10.02
CA ALA A 87 0.29 -44.94 10.07
C ALA A 87 0.83 -45.86 11.18
N ALA A 88 2.16 -46.02 11.27
CA ALA A 88 2.78 -46.83 12.32
C ALA A 88 2.51 -46.28 13.73
N ALA A 89 2.56 -44.95 13.92
CA ALA A 89 2.22 -44.33 15.19
C ALA A 89 0.76 -44.58 15.58
N ASN A 90 -0.18 -44.49 14.63
CA ASN A 90 -1.58 -44.79 14.88
C ASN A 90 -1.79 -46.25 15.30
N GLU A 91 -1.22 -47.20 14.58
CA GLU A 91 -1.32 -48.63 14.92
C GLU A 91 -0.66 -48.96 16.26
N PHE A 92 0.51 -48.37 16.54
CA PHE A 92 1.19 -48.52 17.82
C PHE A 92 0.32 -48.00 18.98
N LEU A 93 -0.22 -46.78 18.85
CA LEU A 93 -1.09 -46.18 19.87
C LEU A 93 -2.43 -46.90 20.01
N ALA A 94 -2.89 -47.63 18.99
CA ALA A 94 -4.09 -48.45 19.08
C ALA A 94 -3.81 -49.82 19.74
N SER A 95 -2.66 -50.42 19.45
CA SER A 95 -2.34 -51.81 19.83
C SER A 95 -1.60 -51.96 21.17
N ASP A 96 -0.85 -50.95 21.62
CA ASP A 96 0.00 -51.05 22.82
C ASP A 96 -0.35 -49.94 23.83
N ALA A 97 -1.40 -50.18 24.63
CA ALA A 97 -1.91 -49.18 25.55
C ALA A 97 -1.00 -48.87 26.74
N GLU A 98 -0.15 -49.82 27.12
CA GLU A 98 0.76 -49.73 28.25
C GLU A 98 2.00 -48.89 27.91
N ASN A 99 2.49 -48.99 26.68
CA ASN A 99 3.72 -48.31 26.25
C ASN A 99 3.50 -47.03 25.42
N LYS A 100 2.26 -46.52 25.29
CA LYS A 100 1.97 -45.32 24.48
C LYS A 100 2.85 -44.11 24.85
N SER A 101 3.19 -43.94 26.12
CA SER A 101 4.02 -42.83 26.61
C SER A 101 5.48 -42.90 26.19
N ARG A 102 5.95 -44.06 25.71
CA ARG A 102 7.33 -44.25 25.22
C ARG A 102 7.54 -43.76 23.79
N LEU A 103 6.47 -43.49 23.03
CA LEU A 103 6.54 -42.69 21.80
C LEU A 103 6.53 -41.21 22.19
N VAL A 104 7.72 -40.65 22.38
CA VAL A 104 7.86 -39.31 22.97
C VAL A 104 7.73 -38.19 21.95
N LYS A 105 8.04 -38.45 20.67
CA LYS A 105 8.02 -37.41 19.63
C LYS A 105 7.88 -37.93 18.20
N ILE A 106 7.22 -37.14 17.35
CA ILE A 106 7.09 -37.34 15.90
C ILE A 106 7.60 -36.07 15.18
N ILE A 107 8.51 -36.25 14.24
CA ILE A 107 9.15 -35.19 13.46
C ILE A 107 8.87 -35.40 11.97
N PHE A 108 8.31 -34.37 11.35
CA PHE A 108 8.02 -34.33 9.92
C PHE A 108 9.04 -33.42 9.24
N LEU A 109 9.85 -33.98 8.36
CA LEU A 109 10.86 -33.25 7.60
C LEU A 109 10.46 -33.19 6.13
N ALA A 110 10.16 -31.99 5.63
CA ALA A 110 9.70 -31.81 4.25
C ALA A 110 8.59 -32.81 3.86
N SER A 111 7.80 -33.26 4.84
CA SER A 111 6.80 -34.31 4.70
C SER A 111 5.44 -33.72 4.36
N PHE A 112 4.54 -34.61 3.98
CA PHE A 112 3.15 -34.30 3.69
C PHE A 112 2.28 -35.46 4.12
N LEU A 113 1.08 -35.15 4.58
CA LEU A 113 0.02 -36.12 4.85
C LEU A 113 -1.06 -36.05 3.74
N ASN A 114 -1.30 -34.86 3.18
CA ASN A 114 -2.14 -34.70 2.00
C ASN A 114 -1.36 -34.96 0.69
N VAL A 115 -1.50 -36.17 0.16
CA VAL A 115 -0.82 -36.61 -1.08
C VAL A 115 -1.28 -35.79 -2.29
N GLN A 116 -2.58 -35.47 -2.40
CA GLN A 116 -3.10 -34.73 -3.56
C GLN A 116 -2.49 -33.32 -3.64
N ARG A 117 -2.34 -32.64 -2.50
CA ARG A 117 -1.70 -31.33 -2.41
C ARG A 117 -0.21 -31.42 -2.73
N ALA A 118 0.49 -32.40 -2.15
CA ALA A 118 1.91 -32.62 -2.40
C ALA A 118 2.21 -32.87 -3.87
N LEU A 119 1.33 -33.60 -4.57
CA LEU A 119 1.50 -33.97 -5.98
C LEU A 119 0.88 -32.97 -6.97
N SER A 120 0.28 -31.86 -6.50
CA SER A 120 -0.40 -30.87 -7.36
C SER A 120 0.49 -30.22 -8.44
N ARG A 121 1.82 -30.27 -8.28
CA ARG A 121 2.82 -29.72 -9.21
C ARG A 121 3.86 -30.76 -9.67
N SER A 122 3.52 -32.04 -9.61
CA SER A 122 4.50 -33.11 -9.77
C SER A 122 4.78 -33.53 -11.21
N ALA A 123 3.93 -33.13 -12.16
CA ALA A 123 3.95 -33.64 -13.54
C ALA A 123 5.28 -33.38 -14.29
N TRP A 124 6.09 -32.42 -13.85
CA TRP A 124 7.37 -32.11 -14.49
C TRP A 124 8.56 -32.87 -13.90
N TRP A 125 8.41 -33.57 -12.76
CA TRP A 125 9.53 -34.25 -12.09
C TRP A 125 9.22 -35.68 -11.62
N GLN A 126 8.07 -36.23 -11.98
CA GLN A 126 7.79 -37.65 -11.81
C GLN A 126 6.94 -38.21 -12.94
N GLU A 127 7.13 -39.49 -13.23
CA GLU A 127 6.43 -40.25 -14.25
C GLU A 127 5.76 -41.49 -13.63
N ILE A 128 4.49 -41.74 -14.02
CA ILE A 128 3.74 -42.93 -13.62
C ILE A 128 3.82 -43.97 -14.75
N ASP A 129 4.56 -45.04 -14.50
CA ASP A 129 4.64 -46.23 -15.34
C ASP A 129 3.44 -47.14 -15.00
N LYS A 130 2.31 -46.88 -15.66
CA LYS A 130 1.04 -47.58 -15.42
C LYS A 130 1.09 -49.07 -15.76
N GLU A 131 1.96 -49.47 -16.67
CA GLU A 131 2.07 -50.85 -17.16
C GLU A 131 2.75 -51.74 -16.11
N ASN A 132 3.78 -51.23 -15.45
CA ASN A 132 4.51 -51.95 -14.41
C ASN A 132 4.03 -51.62 -12.99
N GLY A 133 3.15 -50.62 -12.84
CA GLY A 133 2.67 -50.12 -11.54
C GLY A 133 3.77 -49.42 -10.75
N LEU A 134 4.61 -48.62 -11.42
CA LEU A 134 5.78 -47.97 -10.82
C LEU A 134 5.72 -46.45 -10.95
N LEU A 135 6.36 -45.75 -10.01
CA LEU A 135 6.54 -44.31 -10.00
C LEU A 135 8.04 -43.99 -10.11
N ARG A 136 8.42 -43.23 -11.14
CA ARG A 136 9.82 -42.91 -11.45
C ARG A 136 10.11 -41.42 -11.22
N PRO A 137 11.26 -41.06 -10.64
CA PRO A 137 11.65 -39.66 -10.49
C PRO A 137 12.30 -39.14 -11.77
N LEU A 138 11.93 -37.93 -12.18
CA LEU A 138 12.53 -37.17 -13.29
C LEU A 138 13.19 -35.91 -12.73
N HIS A 139 14.18 -35.36 -13.45
CA HIS A 139 14.86 -34.12 -13.05
C HIS A 139 15.41 -34.12 -11.61
N SER A 140 15.79 -35.30 -11.09
CA SER A 140 16.13 -35.50 -9.67
C SER A 140 17.20 -34.55 -9.14
N ALA A 141 18.20 -34.17 -9.96
CA ALA A 141 19.22 -33.19 -9.58
C ALA A 141 18.64 -31.80 -9.29
N GLU A 142 17.69 -31.34 -10.11
CA GLU A 142 17.06 -30.02 -10.01
C GLU A 142 15.96 -29.97 -8.94
N VAL A 143 15.43 -31.14 -8.56
CA VAL A 143 14.28 -31.26 -7.66
C VAL A 143 14.73 -31.58 -6.24
N PHE A 144 15.61 -32.57 -6.09
CA PHE A 144 16.03 -33.08 -4.79
C PHE A 144 17.37 -32.49 -4.31
N TYR A 145 18.25 -32.10 -5.25
CA TYR A 145 19.65 -31.75 -5.00
C TYR A 145 20.03 -30.36 -5.56
N ASN A 146 19.08 -29.42 -5.59
CA ASN A 146 19.21 -28.10 -6.25
C ASN A 146 20.19 -27.12 -5.57
N ASP A 147 20.80 -27.52 -4.47
CA ASP A 147 21.89 -26.81 -3.79
C ASP A 147 23.27 -27.43 -4.05
N MET A 148 23.35 -28.48 -4.87
CA MET A 148 24.59 -29.17 -5.23
C MET A 148 25.03 -28.84 -6.65
N ARG A 149 26.34 -28.99 -6.90
CA ARG A 149 26.86 -29.08 -8.26
C ARG A 149 26.43 -30.42 -8.87
N ALA A 150 26.18 -30.42 -10.18
CA ALA A 150 25.71 -31.60 -10.91
C ALA A 150 26.61 -32.83 -10.69
N GLU A 151 27.94 -32.62 -10.66
CA GLU A 151 28.95 -33.66 -10.42
C GLU A 151 28.83 -34.29 -9.02
N ASP A 152 28.60 -33.46 -7.99
CA ASP A 152 28.49 -33.90 -6.60
C ASP A 152 27.16 -34.63 -6.33
N SER A 153 26.08 -34.22 -7.01
CA SER A 153 24.74 -34.82 -6.86
C SER A 153 24.59 -36.17 -7.59
N LYS A 154 25.44 -36.44 -8.58
CA LYS A 154 25.30 -37.58 -9.49
C LYS A 154 25.25 -38.95 -8.80
N PRO A 155 26.13 -39.28 -7.83
CA PRO A 155 26.06 -40.57 -7.13
C PRO A 155 24.75 -40.80 -6.39
N PHE A 156 24.12 -39.73 -5.89
CA PHE A 156 22.85 -39.81 -5.18
C PHE A 156 21.67 -39.94 -6.14
N VAL A 157 21.70 -39.20 -7.26
CA VAL A 157 20.71 -39.34 -8.34
C VAL A 157 20.74 -40.76 -8.91
N ASP A 158 21.92 -41.30 -9.19
CA ASP A 158 22.11 -42.64 -9.76
C ASP A 158 21.68 -43.77 -8.79
N ALA A 159 21.64 -43.49 -7.48
CA ALA A 159 21.24 -44.45 -6.45
C ALA A 159 19.71 -44.48 -6.18
N LEU A 160 18.92 -43.62 -6.83
CA LEU A 160 17.46 -43.60 -6.68
C LEU A 160 16.82 -44.80 -7.40
N VAL A 161 15.77 -45.37 -6.80
CA VAL A 161 15.05 -46.52 -7.33
C VAL A 161 13.57 -46.20 -7.58
N PRO A 162 12.89 -46.81 -8.56
CA PRO A 162 11.44 -46.65 -8.73
C PRO A 162 10.65 -47.08 -7.48
N VAL A 163 9.45 -46.55 -7.31
CA VAL A 163 8.55 -46.91 -6.20
C VAL A 163 7.33 -47.66 -6.71
N VAL A 164 6.90 -48.70 -6.00
CA VAL A 164 5.67 -49.43 -6.32
C VAL A 164 4.44 -48.57 -6.01
N LEU A 165 3.55 -48.42 -6.99
CA LEU A 165 2.33 -47.63 -6.89
C LEU A 165 1.26 -48.45 -6.16
N HIS A 166 1.13 -48.26 -4.84
CA HIS A 166 0.12 -48.94 -4.03
C HIS A 166 -1.08 -48.06 -3.68
N GLU A 167 -2.22 -48.73 -3.42
CA GLU A 167 -3.39 -48.16 -2.74
C GLU A 167 -2.99 -47.78 -1.31
N ARG A 168 -3.20 -46.50 -0.99
CA ARG A 168 -2.95 -45.94 0.34
C ARG A 168 -4.31 -45.64 0.97
N PRO A 169 -4.43 -45.64 2.31
CA PRO A 169 -5.67 -45.23 2.94
C PRO A 169 -6.00 -43.78 2.57
N ASP A 170 -7.24 -43.54 2.12
CA ASP A 170 -7.73 -42.21 1.73
C ASP A 170 -7.74 -41.22 2.91
N GLU A 171 -7.86 -41.72 4.14
CA GLU A 171 -7.80 -40.95 5.38
C GLU A 171 -6.93 -41.66 6.43
N PHE A 172 -6.06 -40.89 7.11
CA PHE A 172 -5.31 -41.38 8.27
C PHE A 172 -6.15 -41.22 9.54
N ALA A 173 -6.11 -42.22 10.42
CA ALA A 173 -6.66 -42.09 11.77
C ALA A 173 -5.99 -40.92 12.51
N THR A 174 -6.71 -40.29 13.44
CA THR A 174 -6.25 -39.10 14.18
C THR A 174 -5.60 -39.43 15.53
N THR A 175 -5.43 -40.72 15.87
CA THR A 175 -4.91 -41.17 17.17
C THR A 175 -3.51 -40.65 17.48
N TRP A 176 -2.65 -40.51 16.47
CA TRP A 176 -1.29 -39.97 16.58
C TRP A 176 -1.25 -38.52 17.08
N HIS A 177 -2.35 -37.75 16.99
CA HIS A 177 -2.43 -36.42 17.59
C HIS A 177 -2.26 -36.45 19.11
N GLN A 178 -2.49 -37.60 19.77
CA GLN A 178 -2.28 -37.80 21.21
C GLN A 178 -0.81 -37.67 21.62
N VAL A 179 0.15 -37.83 20.69
CA VAL A 179 1.57 -37.62 20.99
C VAL A 179 1.83 -36.13 21.18
N SER A 180 2.29 -35.74 22.37
CA SER A 180 2.52 -34.33 22.72
C SER A 180 3.63 -33.71 21.87
N GLY A 181 4.77 -34.40 21.70
CA GLY A 181 5.89 -33.92 20.89
C GLY A 181 5.66 -34.07 19.38
N LYS A 182 5.16 -33.03 18.70
CA LYS A 182 5.07 -32.99 17.22
C LYS A 182 5.88 -31.81 16.67
N THR A 183 6.70 -32.03 15.65
CA THR A 183 7.53 -30.97 15.04
C THR A 183 7.53 -31.09 13.53
N PHE A 184 7.26 -29.97 12.83
CA PHE A 184 7.43 -29.87 11.38
C PHE A 184 8.66 -29.02 11.05
N ILE A 185 9.50 -29.55 10.18
CA ILE A 185 10.68 -28.88 9.64
C ILE A 185 10.39 -28.51 8.19
N VAL A 186 10.23 -27.21 7.94
CA VAL A 186 9.91 -26.64 6.62
C VAL A 186 11.19 -26.23 5.90
N CYS A 187 11.41 -26.76 4.71
CA CYS A 187 12.57 -26.47 3.87
C CYS A 187 12.24 -25.38 2.83
N THR A 188 12.79 -24.16 2.97
CA THR A 188 12.37 -23.00 2.14
C THR A 188 12.82 -23.03 0.67
N LYS A 189 13.69 -23.97 0.28
CA LYS A 189 14.21 -24.14 -1.09
C LYS A 189 13.84 -25.51 -1.68
N ASP A 190 12.85 -26.17 -1.11
CA ASP A 190 12.37 -27.47 -1.57
C ASP A 190 11.56 -27.33 -2.88
N ASN A 191 12.01 -28.02 -3.92
CA ASN A 191 11.36 -28.04 -5.24
C ASN A 191 10.39 -29.22 -5.42
N ALA A 192 10.46 -30.25 -4.57
CA ALA A 192 9.58 -31.42 -4.65
C ALA A 192 8.29 -31.21 -3.85
N SER A 193 8.41 -30.71 -2.62
CA SER A 193 7.30 -30.31 -1.77
C SER A 193 7.43 -28.81 -1.49
N PRO A 194 6.70 -27.93 -2.20
CA PRO A 194 6.88 -26.49 -2.04
C PRO A 194 6.71 -26.03 -0.58
N PRO A 195 7.47 -25.02 -0.11
CA PRO A 195 7.44 -24.56 1.28
C PRO A 195 6.04 -24.14 1.75
N ASP A 196 5.23 -23.58 0.85
CA ASP A 196 3.85 -23.18 1.13
C ASP A 196 2.98 -24.41 1.44
N ASN A 197 3.13 -25.50 0.68
CA ASN A 197 2.43 -26.75 0.96
C ASN A 197 2.88 -27.31 2.32
N GLN A 198 4.18 -27.31 2.61
CA GLN A 198 4.70 -27.80 3.90
C GLN A 198 4.18 -26.98 5.09
N ARG A 199 3.98 -25.66 4.93
CA ARG A 199 3.40 -24.80 5.98
C ARG A 199 1.93 -25.12 6.21
N ILE A 200 1.16 -25.31 5.14
CA ILE A 200 -0.25 -25.70 5.24
C ILE A 200 -0.38 -27.09 5.91
N GLU A 201 0.47 -28.06 5.54
CA GLU A 201 0.51 -29.37 6.21
C GLU A 201 0.83 -29.25 7.70
N ALA A 202 1.75 -28.36 8.07
CA ALA A 202 2.03 -28.11 9.48
C ALA A 202 0.83 -27.47 10.17
N GLU A 203 0.21 -26.44 9.59
CA GLU A 203 -0.94 -25.73 10.18
C GLU A 203 -2.16 -26.64 10.37
N GLU A 204 -2.49 -27.48 9.39
CA GLU A 204 -3.64 -28.39 9.45
C GLU A 204 -3.48 -29.51 10.49
N ASN A 205 -2.24 -29.92 10.78
CA ASN A 205 -1.96 -31.06 11.65
C ASN A 205 -1.52 -30.67 13.08
N GLY A 206 -1.55 -29.37 13.41
CA GLY A 206 -1.41 -28.83 14.76
C GLY A 206 -0.15 -29.27 15.54
N PRO A 207 1.07 -29.22 14.99
CA PRO A 207 2.28 -29.50 15.73
C PRO A 207 2.54 -28.41 16.77
N GLN A 208 3.23 -28.77 17.84
CA GLN A 208 3.59 -27.81 18.90
C GLN A 208 4.72 -26.87 18.49
N ARG A 209 5.46 -27.16 17.41
CA ARG A 209 6.62 -26.37 16.97
C ARG A 209 6.83 -26.43 15.46
N HIS A 210 6.89 -25.25 14.85
CA HIS A 210 7.23 -25.05 13.43
C HIS A 210 8.70 -24.60 13.34
N VAL A 211 9.50 -25.27 12.52
CA VAL A 211 10.92 -24.92 12.34
C VAL A 211 11.16 -24.66 10.86
N VAL A 212 11.25 -23.39 10.48
CA VAL A 212 11.57 -22.97 9.10
C VAL A 212 13.08 -22.96 8.93
N LYS A 213 13.59 -23.67 7.91
CA LYS A 213 15.02 -23.75 7.61
C LYS A 213 15.30 -23.40 6.15
N HIS A 214 16.43 -22.73 5.96
CA HIS A 214 16.99 -22.49 4.63
C HIS A 214 17.62 -23.79 4.12
N GLY A 215 16.82 -24.62 3.46
CA GLY A 215 17.23 -25.94 2.98
C GLY A 215 16.39 -26.44 1.80
N VAL A 216 16.95 -27.39 1.05
CA VAL A 216 16.33 -28.09 -0.10
C VAL A 216 15.57 -29.35 0.32
N HIS A 217 15.01 -30.12 -0.63
CA HIS A 217 14.25 -31.33 -0.32
C HIS A 217 15.04 -32.35 0.51
N ILE A 218 16.34 -32.49 0.23
CA ILE A 218 17.23 -33.49 0.84
C ILE A 218 18.10 -32.90 1.97
N THR A 219 17.66 -31.82 2.61
CA THR A 219 18.42 -31.06 3.64
C THR A 219 19.07 -31.92 4.73
N VAL A 220 18.48 -33.04 5.13
CA VAL A 220 19.03 -33.92 6.19
C VAL A 220 20.06 -34.93 5.71
N HIS A 221 20.10 -35.28 4.41
CA HIS A 221 21.06 -36.27 3.94
C HIS A 221 22.44 -35.69 3.61
N MET A 222 22.60 -34.36 3.46
CA MET A 222 23.81 -33.82 2.81
C MET A 222 24.45 -32.58 3.44
N HIS A 223 23.69 -31.74 4.15
CA HIS A 223 24.26 -30.52 4.76
C HIS A 223 24.95 -30.73 6.11
N LEU A 224 25.20 -31.99 6.48
CA LEU A 224 25.79 -32.36 7.75
C LEU A 224 27.33 -32.28 7.77
N LYS A 225 28.02 -32.12 6.63
CA LYS A 225 29.50 -32.09 6.61
C LYS A 225 30.12 -30.74 7.00
N ASP A 226 29.54 -29.59 6.62
CA ASP A 226 30.21 -28.29 6.83
C ASP A 226 29.36 -27.14 7.37
N LYS A 227 28.02 -27.27 7.53
CA LYS A 227 27.19 -26.19 8.10
C LYS A 227 25.97 -26.71 8.88
N LEU A 228 26.21 -27.39 10.00
CA LEU A 228 25.26 -27.36 11.12
C LEU A 228 25.50 -26.11 11.99
N GLN A 229 25.36 -24.93 11.39
CA GLN A 229 24.89 -23.75 12.12
C GLN A 229 23.35 -23.68 12.13
N LEU A 230 22.66 -24.58 11.41
CA LEU A 230 21.20 -24.52 11.27
C LEU A 230 20.44 -25.26 12.39
N ILE A 231 21.03 -26.19 13.12
CA ILE A 231 20.51 -26.75 14.37
C ILE A 231 21.73 -26.85 15.28
N SER A 232 21.90 -25.93 16.23
CA SER A 232 23.05 -26.05 17.13
C SER A 232 22.99 -27.39 17.88
N PRO A 233 24.11 -27.94 18.35
CA PRO A 233 24.12 -29.13 19.21
C PRO A 233 23.17 -28.99 20.42
N SER A 234 22.93 -27.76 20.89
CA SER A 234 21.92 -27.46 21.93
C SER A 234 20.46 -27.57 21.45
N VAL A 235 20.18 -27.38 20.15
CA VAL A 235 18.84 -27.57 19.56
C VAL A 235 18.58 -29.04 19.26
N LEU A 236 19.57 -29.80 18.78
CA LEU A 236 19.41 -31.26 18.61
C LEU A 236 19.24 -31.94 19.98
N SER A 237 20.04 -31.55 20.98
CA SER A 237 19.89 -32.04 22.35
C SER A 237 18.63 -31.53 23.06
N SER A 238 18.12 -30.31 22.79
CA SER A 238 16.81 -29.86 23.33
C SER A 238 15.62 -30.42 22.56
N LEU A 239 15.77 -30.82 21.30
CA LEU A 239 14.73 -31.54 20.55
C LEU A 239 14.60 -33.00 21.01
N LEU A 240 15.62 -33.55 21.68
CA LEU A 240 15.75 -34.96 22.05
C LEU A 240 15.83 -35.19 23.58
N ARG A 241 15.94 -34.13 24.39
CA ARG A 241 15.76 -34.20 25.85
C ARG A 241 14.29 -34.40 26.17
N VAL A 242 13.97 -35.55 26.78
CA VAL A 242 12.75 -35.73 27.56
C VAL A 242 12.87 -34.78 28.75
N GLU A 243 12.19 -33.63 28.70
CA GLU A 243 12.12 -32.75 29.88
C GLU A 243 11.43 -33.52 31.01
N ASN A 244 12.13 -33.71 32.12
CA ASN A 244 11.61 -34.37 33.31
C ASN A 244 10.24 -33.79 33.68
N MET A 245 9.21 -34.65 33.69
CA MET A 245 7.85 -34.37 34.18
C MET A 245 7.79 -33.97 35.68
N SER A 246 8.91 -33.67 36.34
CA SER A 246 8.95 -33.15 37.70
C SER A 246 8.84 -31.62 37.77
N ILE A 247 9.12 -30.89 36.67
CA ILE A 247 9.13 -29.42 36.66
C ILE A 247 7.71 -28.85 36.46
N ALA A 248 6.80 -29.62 35.85
CA ALA A 248 5.38 -29.23 35.72
C ALA A 248 4.62 -29.18 37.07
N ARG A 249 5.18 -29.75 38.16
CA ARG A 249 4.64 -29.60 39.52
C ARG A 249 5.26 -28.46 40.32
N GLN A 250 6.42 -27.91 39.92
CA GLN A 250 7.07 -26.78 40.62
C GLN A 250 6.73 -25.42 40.02
N LEU A 251 6.13 -25.38 38.82
CA LEU A 251 5.66 -24.13 38.20
C LEU A 251 4.31 -23.63 38.75
N ASP A 252 3.61 -24.43 39.55
CA ASP A 252 2.39 -24.01 40.26
C ASP A 252 2.70 -23.26 41.57
N ASP A 253 3.89 -23.47 42.17
CA ASP A 253 4.27 -22.87 43.45
C ASP A 253 5.01 -21.53 43.32
N ASN A 254 5.69 -21.28 42.19
CA ASN A 254 6.47 -20.05 41.98
C ASN A 254 5.64 -18.83 41.49
N VAL A 255 4.32 -18.99 41.33
CA VAL A 255 3.38 -17.86 41.15
C VAL A 255 3.13 -17.11 42.48
N LYS A 256 3.60 -17.62 43.62
CA LYS A 256 3.35 -17.01 44.95
C LYS A 256 4.47 -16.15 45.55
N SER A 257 5.66 -16.06 44.96
CA SER A 257 6.73 -15.22 45.51
C SER A 257 7.37 -14.33 44.44
N GLY A 258 6.85 -13.13 44.29
CA GLY A 258 7.41 -12.12 43.40
C GLY A 258 8.85 -11.77 43.80
N ALA A 259 9.81 -12.10 42.94
CA ALA A 259 11.16 -11.54 42.96
C ALA A 259 11.73 -11.47 41.53
N ILE A 260 12.15 -10.27 41.15
CA ILE A 260 12.74 -9.90 39.85
C ILE A 260 14.24 -10.20 39.90
N LEU A 261 14.78 -10.85 38.86
CA LEU A 261 16.21 -10.79 38.53
C LEU A 261 16.39 -10.63 37.01
N THR A 262 16.95 -9.49 36.63
CA THR A 262 17.33 -9.04 35.28
C THR A 262 18.69 -9.56 34.86
N ILE A 263 18.83 -10.07 33.62
CA ILE A 263 20.06 -10.05 32.83
C ILE A 263 19.72 -9.66 31.38
N ASN A 264 20.52 -8.75 30.84
CA ASN A 264 20.31 -7.93 29.64
C ASN A 264 20.47 -8.62 28.27
N ASP A 265 19.74 -8.02 27.32
CA ASP A 265 20.03 -7.75 25.90
C ASP A 265 20.16 -8.86 24.86
N SER A 266 19.03 -9.11 24.16
CA SER A 266 18.97 -9.23 22.69
C SER A 266 17.54 -8.90 22.20
N PRO A 267 17.38 -8.39 20.94
CA PRO A 267 16.25 -7.54 20.58
C PRO A 267 14.93 -8.31 20.38
N SER A 268 14.04 -8.18 21.36
CA SER A 268 12.57 -8.20 21.31
C SER A 268 11.88 -8.83 20.09
N GLU A 269 11.75 -10.15 20.08
CA GLU A 269 10.53 -10.84 19.64
C GLU A 269 9.73 -11.21 20.91
N HIS A 270 8.80 -10.36 21.32
CA HIS A 270 7.75 -10.75 22.27
C HIS A 270 6.42 -10.14 21.84
N GLY A 271 5.60 -10.97 21.21
CA GLY A 271 4.23 -11.16 21.64
C GLY A 271 4.17 -12.51 22.35
N THR A 272 3.90 -12.50 23.66
CA THR A 272 3.51 -13.67 24.45
C THR A 272 2.19 -14.24 23.90
N PRO A 273 1.94 -15.56 23.91
CA PRO A 273 0.76 -16.13 23.25
C PRO A 273 -0.48 -15.84 24.09
N ALA A 274 -1.28 -14.90 23.65
CA ALA A 274 -2.68 -14.85 24.04
C ALA A 274 -3.35 -16.08 23.44
N ARG A 275 -3.91 -16.96 24.28
CA ARG A 275 -4.97 -17.88 23.86
C ARG A 275 -6.15 -17.04 23.38
N GLU A 276 -6.41 -16.98 22.09
CA GLU A 276 -7.69 -16.58 21.50
C GLU A 276 -7.64 -16.87 19.99
N ASP A 277 -8.67 -17.54 19.47
CA ASP A 277 -8.84 -17.89 18.06
C ASP A 277 -8.55 -16.68 17.14
N ASP A 278 -7.72 -16.87 16.12
CA ASP A 278 -7.20 -15.83 15.21
C ASP A 278 -8.30 -15.15 14.39
N ASP A 279 -8.91 -14.13 14.99
CA ASP A 279 -9.68 -13.09 14.32
C ASP A 279 -8.67 -12.10 13.69
N GLU A 280 -7.93 -12.56 12.67
CA GLU A 280 -6.76 -11.84 12.10
C GLU A 280 -7.17 -10.42 11.65
N LEU A 281 -6.62 -9.42 12.36
CA LEU A 281 -6.65 -8.01 11.98
C LEU A 281 -6.00 -7.88 10.60
N LEU A 282 -6.72 -7.38 9.59
CA LEU A 282 -6.11 -7.07 8.29
C LEU A 282 -5.01 -6.03 8.49
N ASP A 283 -3.74 -6.45 8.52
CA ASP A 283 -2.60 -5.55 8.58
C ASP A 283 -2.52 -4.76 7.28
N ILE A 284 -3.02 -3.52 7.29
CA ILE A 284 -2.97 -2.62 6.14
C ILE A 284 -1.54 -2.26 5.72
N THR A 285 -0.51 -2.64 6.48
CA THR A 285 0.89 -2.40 6.08
C THR A 285 1.48 -3.52 5.21
N ARG A 286 0.72 -4.60 4.97
CA ARG A 286 1.11 -5.76 4.16
C ARG A 286 0.02 -6.11 3.14
N PRO A 287 0.33 -6.90 2.09
CA PRO A 287 -0.69 -7.41 1.18
C PRO A 287 -1.70 -8.28 1.93
N PHE A 288 -2.98 -8.17 1.56
CA PHE A 288 -4.03 -9.00 2.11
C PHE A 288 -3.93 -10.43 1.55
N PRO A 289 -4.26 -11.46 2.35
CA PRO A 289 -4.34 -12.84 1.84
C PRO A 289 -5.46 -12.93 0.80
N ASP A 290 -5.29 -13.76 -0.24
CA ASP A 290 -6.34 -13.97 -1.26
C ASP A 290 -7.66 -14.45 -0.61
N LEU A 291 -8.80 -14.15 -1.23
CA LEU A 291 -10.10 -14.61 -0.73
C LEU A 291 -10.23 -16.14 -0.89
N PRO A 292 -10.93 -16.85 0.03
CA PRO A 292 -11.17 -18.28 -0.13
C PRO A 292 -11.90 -18.57 -1.46
N GLY A 293 -11.38 -19.49 -2.27
CA GLY A 293 -11.95 -19.81 -3.58
C GLY A 293 -11.68 -18.77 -4.69
N GLN A 294 -10.83 -17.77 -4.44
CA GLN A 294 -10.40 -16.82 -5.47
C GLN A 294 -9.65 -17.56 -6.59
N ARG A 295 -10.18 -17.46 -7.82
CA ARG A 295 -9.55 -18.05 -9.00
C ARG A 295 -8.34 -17.23 -9.43
N HIS A 296 -7.35 -17.89 -10.01
CA HIS A 296 -6.22 -17.21 -10.62
C HIS A 296 -6.68 -16.32 -11.79
N GLU A 297 -6.20 -15.07 -11.83
CA GLU A 297 -6.53 -14.08 -12.85
C GLU A 297 -5.32 -13.91 -13.80
N PRO A 298 -5.23 -14.71 -14.89
CA PRO A 298 -4.06 -14.69 -15.78
C PRO A 298 -3.90 -13.36 -16.53
N ALA A 299 -5.00 -12.63 -16.75
CA ALA A 299 -5.01 -11.31 -17.35
C ALA A 299 -5.87 -10.37 -16.51
N GLN A 300 -5.23 -9.43 -15.83
CA GLN A 300 -5.90 -8.45 -14.97
C GLN A 300 -6.31 -7.18 -15.75
N PHE A 301 -5.56 -6.82 -16.80
CA PHE A 301 -5.93 -5.73 -17.71
C PHE A 301 -6.75 -6.31 -18.87
N THR A 302 -8.03 -5.96 -18.96
CA THR A 302 -8.97 -6.48 -19.96
C THR A 302 -9.63 -5.34 -20.74
N ILE A 303 -10.17 -5.65 -21.92
CA ILE A 303 -10.88 -4.67 -22.76
C ILE A 303 -12.14 -4.15 -22.03
N ARG A 304 -12.87 -5.02 -21.34
CA ARG A 304 -14.06 -4.63 -20.55
C ARG A 304 -13.67 -3.68 -19.42
N ALA A 305 -12.55 -3.92 -18.74
CA ALA A 305 -12.03 -3.02 -17.72
C ALA A 305 -11.64 -1.66 -18.32
N LEU A 306 -10.99 -1.66 -19.49
CA LEU A 306 -10.63 -0.44 -20.20
C LEU A 306 -11.84 0.41 -20.57
N ILE A 307 -12.87 -0.19 -21.16
CA ILE A 307 -14.08 0.54 -21.57
C ILE A 307 -14.82 1.09 -20.35
N VAL A 308 -15.12 0.25 -19.36
CA VAL A 308 -15.89 0.66 -18.18
C VAL A 308 -15.11 1.68 -17.36
N GLY A 309 -13.82 1.43 -17.10
CA GLY A 309 -12.96 2.38 -16.38
C GLY A 309 -12.92 3.74 -17.07
N THR A 310 -12.76 3.77 -18.40
CA THR A 310 -12.70 5.02 -19.17
C THR A 310 -14.01 5.81 -19.07
N VAL A 311 -15.16 5.15 -19.22
CA VAL A 311 -16.47 5.81 -19.11
C VAL A 311 -16.69 6.36 -17.70
N LEU A 312 -16.39 5.58 -16.66
CA LEU A 312 -16.52 6.03 -15.27
C LEU A 312 -15.59 7.21 -14.97
N GLY A 313 -14.33 7.14 -15.42
CA GLY A 313 -13.39 8.25 -15.28
C GLY A 313 -13.82 9.50 -16.04
N ALA A 314 -14.47 9.35 -17.20
CA ALA A 314 -14.97 10.48 -17.97
C ALA A 314 -16.09 11.25 -17.24
N VAL A 315 -17.01 10.52 -16.58
CA VAL A 315 -18.05 11.12 -15.74
C VAL A 315 -17.43 11.87 -14.55
N VAL A 316 -16.41 11.29 -13.92
CA VAL A 316 -15.69 11.93 -12.81
C VAL A 316 -14.94 13.17 -13.29
N SER A 317 -14.29 13.13 -14.46
CA SER A 317 -13.59 14.28 -15.04
C SER A 317 -14.53 15.46 -15.30
N ALA A 318 -15.71 15.20 -15.87
CA ALA A 318 -16.74 16.22 -16.11
C ALA A 318 -17.27 16.83 -14.80
N SER A 319 -17.54 15.98 -13.82
CA SER A 319 -17.99 16.41 -12.49
C SER A 319 -16.92 17.26 -11.79
N ASN A 320 -15.66 16.82 -11.83
CA ASN A 320 -14.53 17.52 -11.25
C ASN A 320 -14.30 18.89 -11.92
N MET A 321 -14.46 19.00 -13.25
CA MET A 321 -14.35 20.31 -13.93
C MET A 321 -15.36 21.32 -13.36
N TYR A 322 -16.63 20.91 -13.23
CA TYR A 322 -17.68 21.77 -12.66
C TYR A 322 -17.39 22.14 -11.20
N LEU A 323 -17.13 21.12 -10.37
CA LEU A 323 -16.95 21.29 -8.92
C LEU A 323 -15.71 22.11 -8.60
N CYS A 324 -14.62 21.94 -9.35
CA CYS A 324 -13.40 22.73 -9.17
C CYS A 324 -13.59 24.19 -9.55
N LEU A 325 -14.27 24.49 -10.66
CA LEU A 325 -14.58 25.88 -11.00
C LEU A 325 -15.45 26.55 -9.93
N LYS A 326 -16.35 25.80 -9.30
CA LYS A 326 -17.26 26.30 -8.27
C LYS A 326 -16.61 26.43 -6.88
N THR A 327 -15.78 25.48 -6.49
CA THR A 327 -15.30 25.32 -5.10
C THR A 327 -13.77 25.21 -4.95
N GLY A 328 -13.05 24.91 -6.03
CA GLY A 328 -11.60 24.69 -6.02
C GLY A 328 -11.14 23.33 -5.49
N TRP A 329 -12.02 22.31 -5.51
CA TRP A 329 -11.74 20.95 -5.01
C TRP A 329 -12.17 19.85 -6.00
N THR A 330 -11.39 18.76 -6.08
CA THR A 330 -11.66 17.55 -6.89
C THR A 330 -12.01 16.34 -6.02
N PHE A 331 -12.72 15.37 -6.58
CA PHE A 331 -12.88 14.03 -6.00
C PHE A 331 -12.03 13.01 -6.78
N GLY A 332 -11.38 12.09 -6.06
CA GLY A 332 -10.61 11.01 -6.68
C GLY A 332 -11.51 9.98 -7.37
N ALA A 333 -11.15 9.55 -8.59
CA ALA A 333 -11.97 8.60 -9.36
C ALA A 333 -11.79 7.13 -8.92
N SER A 334 -10.84 6.84 -8.02
CA SER A 334 -10.46 5.48 -7.65
C SER A 334 -11.62 4.69 -7.05
N LEU A 335 -12.25 5.23 -6.02
CA LEU A 335 -13.37 4.56 -5.36
C LEU A 335 -14.59 4.41 -6.29
N PHE A 336 -14.85 5.40 -7.14
CA PHE A 336 -15.90 5.31 -8.17
C PHE A 336 -15.64 4.16 -9.14
N GLY A 337 -14.42 4.07 -9.67
CA GLY A 337 -14.00 2.99 -10.54
C GLY A 337 -14.12 1.62 -9.88
N ALA A 338 -13.78 1.51 -8.60
CA ALA A 338 -13.86 0.26 -7.84
C ALA A 338 -15.31 -0.22 -7.59
N ILE A 339 -16.20 0.68 -7.15
CA ILE A 339 -17.58 0.32 -6.77
C ILE A 339 -18.47 0.17 -8.00
N LEU A 340 -18.50 1.20 -8.87
CA LEU A 340 -19.34 1.16 -10.07
C LEU A 340 -18.78 0.20 -11.11
N GLY A 341 -17.45 0.06 -11.17
CA GLY A 341 -16.80 -0.98 -11.98
C GLY A 341 -17.27 -2.37 -11.59
N PHE A 342 -17.30 -2.68 -10.29
CA PHE A 342 -17.88 -3.92 -9.80
C PHE A 342 -19.37 -4.07 -10.15
N ALA A 343 -20.17 -3.03 -9.88
CA ALA A 343 -21.62 -3.06 -10.11
C ALA A 343 -21.97 -3.30 -11.59
N ILE A 344 -21.16 -2.80 -12.52
CA ILE A 344 -21.33 -3.00 -13.97
C ILE A 344 -20.73 -4.33 -14.41
N LEU A 345 -19.47 -4.61 -14.07
CA LEU A 345 -18.72 -5.75 -14.61
C LEU A 345 -19.10 -7.08 -13.97
N LYS A 346 -19.50 -7.11 -12.69
CA LYS A 346 -19.90 -8.36 -12.05
C LYS A 346 -21.10 -9.02 -12.76
N PRO A 347 -22.24 -8.35 -12.99
CA PRO A 347 -23.35 -8.96 -13.73
C PRO A 347 -23.03 -9.13 -15.21
N THR A 348 -22.42 -8.13 -15.87
CA THR A 348 -22.12 -8.23 -17.31
C THR A 348 -21.10 -9.31 -17.64
N SER A 349 -20.19 -9.65 -16.71
CA SER A 349 -19.28 -10.79 -16.88
C SER A 349 -19.99 -12.13 -17.07
N ILE A 350 -21.26 -12.25 -16.69
CA ILE A 350 -22.09 -13.45 -16.88
C ILE A 350 -22.82 -13.41 -18.23
N TYR A 351 -23.33 -12.24 -18.63
CA TYR A 351 -24.26 -12.11 -19.76
C TYR A 351 -23.66 -11.63 -21.08
N LEU A 352 -22.49 -10.97 -21.08
CA LEU A 352 -21.90 -10.44 -22.32
C LEU A 352 -21.43 -11.59 -23.25
N PRO A 353 -21.35 -11.34 -24.56
CA PRO A 353 -20.64 -12.23 -25.48
C PRO A 353 -19.16 -12.37 -25.10
N LYS A 354 -18.55 -13.54 -25.37
CA LYS A 354 -17.14 -13.83 -25.05
C LYS A 354 -16.15 -12.80 -25.60
N PHE A 355 -16.41 -12.24 -26.78
CA PHE A 355 -15.52 -11.24 -27.39
C PHE A 355 -15.53 -9.88 -26.67
N LEU A 356 -16.60 -9.53 -25.95
CA LEU A 356 -16.65 -8.36 -25.06
C LEU A 356 -16.23 -8.71 -23.62
N GLY A 357 -15.72 -9.93 -23.42
CA GLY A 357 -15.27 -10.42 -22.11
C GLY A 357 -16.37 -11.03 -21.26
N GLY A 358 -17.55 -11.38 -21.77
CA GLY A 358 -18.52 -12.15 -20.98
C GLY A 358 -18.22 -13.65 -20.95
N GLY A 359 -18.69 -14.34 -19.91
CA GLY A 359 -18.31 -15.73 -19.58
C GLY A 359 -16.96 -15.88 -18.86
N HIS A 360 -16.22 -14.79 -18.63
CA HIS A 360 -14.93 -14.80 -17.92
C HIS A 360 -15.07 -14.30 -16.48
N TYR A 361 -14.41 -14.99 -15.53
CA TYR A 361 -14.37 -14.61 -14.11
C TYR A 361 -13.92 -13.16 -13.95
N PHE A 362 -14.71 -12.35 -13.23
CA PHE A 362 -14.36 -10.99 -12.80
C PHE A 362 -13.96 -11.04 -11.32
N GLY A 363 -12.67 -10.86 -11.06
CA GLY A 363 -12.07 -10.96 -9.74
C GLY A 363 -11.53 -9.64 -9.20
N PRO A 364 -11.04 -9.63 -7.94
CA PRO A 364 -10.56 -8.41 -7.28
C PRO A 364 -9.45 -7.68 -8.04
N ARG A 365 -8.53 -8.39 -8.71
CA ARG A 365 -7.36 -7.76 -9.33
C ARG A 365 -7.71 -7.08 -10.66
N GLU A 366 -8.62 -7.65 -11.44
CA GLU A 366 -9.22 -6.97 -12.58
C GLU A 366 -10.04 -5.74 -12.16
N ASN A 367 -10.76 -5.79 -11.04
CA ASN A 367 -11.45 -4.60 -10.53
C ASN A 367 -10.48 -3.47 -10.16
N VAL A 368 -9.29 -3.80 -9.63
CA VAL A 368 -8.20 -2.82 -9.46
C VAL A 368 -7.79 -2.20 -10.80
N ALA A 369 -7.73 -2.97 -11.88
CA ALA A 369 -7.43 -2.41 -13.20
C ALA A 369 -8.51 -1.41 -13.68
N VAL A 370 -9.80 -1.72 -13.47
CA VAL A 370 -10.93 -0.81 -13.76
C VAL A 370 -10.77 0.50 -13.00
N GLN A 371 -10.46 0.38 -11.71
CA GLN A 371 -10.21 1.50 -10.81
C GLN A 371 -9.05 2.38 -11.31
N SER A 372 -7.95 1.77 -11.73
CA SER A 372 -6.81 2.53 -12.24
C SER A 372 -7.08 3.24 -13.56
N ILE A 373 -7.84 2.60 -14.45
CA ILE A 373 -8.25 3.21 -15.72
C ILE A 373 -9.16 4.41 -15.46
N ALA A 374 -10.12 4.28 -14.55
CA ALA A 374 -11.00 5.39 -14.15
C ALA A 374 -10.21 6.56 -13.54
N THR A 375 -9.19 6.26 -12.74
CA THR A 375 -8.29 7.25 -12.14
C THR A 375 -7.47 7.98 -13.20
N GLY A 376 -6.88 7.26 -14.15
CA GLY A 376 -6.17 7.88 -15.27
C GLY A 376 -7.09 8.77 -16.12
N ALA A 377 -8.31 8.31 -16.41
CA ALA A 377 -9.29 9.06 -17.21
C ALA A 377 -9.88 10.30 -16.49
N GLY A 378 -9.96 10.27 -15.15
CA GLY A 378 -10.62 11.29 -14.33
C GLY A 378 -9.75 12.43 -13.80
N SER A 379 -8.42 12.34 -13.92
CA SER A 379 -7.47 13.10 -13.09
C SER A 379 -6.92 14.39 -13.70
N LEU A 380 -6.98 14.58 -15.03
CA LEU A 380 -6.37 15.75 -15.68
C LEU A 380 -7.17 17.06 -15.59
N SER A 381 -8.40 17.04 -15.08
CA SER A 381 -9.21 18.24 -14.88
C SER A 381 -8.52 19.29 -13.98
N ILE A 382 -7.58 18.87 -13.11
CA ILE A 382 -6.81 19.75 -12.22
C ILE A 382 -5.94 20.78 -12.96
N LEU A 383 -5.59 20.54 -14.22
CA LEU A 383 -4.84 21.54 -15.02
C LEU A 383 -5.74 22.71 -15.43
N PHE A 384 -7.04 22.44 -15.59
CA PHE A 384 -8.03 23.35 -16.17
C PHE A 384 -8.90 24.05 -15.13
N GLU A 385 -8.77 23.73 -13.84
CA GLU A 385 -9.51 24.39 -12.76
C GLU A 385 -9.11 25.86 -12.53
N GLY A 386 -7.88 26.22 -12.91
CA GLY A 386 -7.32 27.53 -12.63
C GLY A 386 -6.04 27.85 -13.38
N ALA A 387 -5.13 26.88 -13.52
CA ALA A 387 -3.81 27.13 -14.07
C ALA A 387 -3.85 27.44 -15.59
N VAL A 388 -4.53 26.60 -16.38
CA VAL A 388 -4.73 26.86 -17.82
C VAL A 388 -5.61 28.09 -18.08
N PRO A 389 -6.78 28.28 -17.44
CA PRO A 389 -7.54 29.52 -17.63
C PRO A 389 -6.77 30.79 -17.20
N ALA A 390 -5.80 30.70 -16.29
CA ALA A 390 -4.95 31.84 -15.93
C ALA A 390 -4.10 32.35 -17.11
N LEU A 391 -3.63 31.43 -17.98
CA LEU A 391 -2.91 31.79 -19.21
C LEU A 391 -3.77 32.67 -20.14
N TYR A 392 -5.08 32.39 -20.21
CA TYR A 392 -6.02 33.19 -21.00
C TYR A 392 -6.42 34.50 -20.30
N ARG A 393 -6.68 34.46 -18.99
CA ARG A 393 -6.97 35.67 -18.19
C ARG A 393 -5.88 36.73 -18.28
N LEU A 394 -4.62 36.29 -18.38
CA LEU A 394 -3.46 37.18 -18.53
C LEU A 394 -3.11 37.50 -19.99
N ASN A 395 -3.94 37.09 -20.95
CA ASN A 395 -3.72 37.30 -22.39
C ASN A 395 -2.36 36.77 -22.89
N LEU A 396 -1.93 35.61 -22.39
CA LEU A 396 -0.64 34.98 -22.72
C LEU A 396 -0.74 33.94 -23.84
N MET A 397 -1.95 33.68 -24.31
CA MET A 397 -2.26 32.73 -25.39
C MET A 397 -3.19 33.38 -26.41
N SER A 398 -3.69 32.60 -27.38
CA SER A 398 -4.61 33.14 -28.37
C SER A 398 -5.90 33.66 -27.71
N PRO A 399 -6.65 34.58 -28.36
CA PRO A 399 -7.83 35.21 -27.77
C PRO A 399 -8.93 34.24 -27.33
N THR A 400 -8.97 33.04 -27.92
CA THR A 400 -9.96 32.02 -27.55
C THR A 400 -9.29 30.66 -27.41
N PRO A 401 -9.64 29.85 -26.39
CA PRO A 401 -9.11 28.50 -26.24
C PRO A 401 -9.31 27.59 -27.44
N ARG A 402 -10.36 27.84 -28.24
CA ARG A 402 -10.65 27.06 -29.45
C ARG A 402 -9.53 27.14 -30.49
N GLN A 403 -8.85 28.28 -30.60
CA GLN A 403 -7.72 28.47 -31.52
C GLN A 403 -6.50 27.67 -31.08
N ASP A 404 -6.31 27.52 -29.78
CA ASP A 404 -5.23 26.77 -29.16
C ASP A 404 -5.56 25.28 -28.98
N PHE A 405 -6.61 24.73 -29.58
CA PHE A 405 -7.05 23.35 -29.31
C PHE A 405 -5.91 22.32 -29.37
N TRP A 406 -5.13 22.34 -30.46
CA TRP A 406 -3.99 21.43 -30.62
C TRP A 406 -2.83 21.74 -29.68
N ARG A 407 -2.64 23.02 -29.36
CA ARG A 407 -1.65 23.49 -28.38
C ARG A 407 -1.98 22.92 -27.00
N LEU A 408 -3.24 23.03 -26.57
CA LEU A 408 -3.74 22.49 -25.32
C LEU A 408 -3.67 20.96 -25.26
N ILE A 409 -3.98 20.25 -26.35
CA ILE A 409 -3.86 18.79 -26.41
C ILE A 409 -2.42 18.33 -26.19
N THR A 410 -1.48 18.90 -26.94
CA THR A 410 -0.05 18.52 -26.81
C THR A 410 0.54 18.92 -25.47
N PHE A 411 0.14 20.08 -24.93
CA PHE A 411 0.54 20.52 -23.59
C PHE A 411 0.00 19.63 -22.47
N THR A 412 -1.28 19.25 -22.56
CA THR A 412 -1.92 18.35 -21.60
C THR A 412 -1.29 16.96 -21.65
N ALA A 413 -0.96 16.47 -22.84
CA ALA A 413 -0.27 15.19 -23.02
C ALA A 413 1.08 15.15 -22.30
N VAL A 414 1.92 16.19 -22.47
CA VAL A 414 3.23 16.23 -21.79
C VAL A 414 3.10 16.37 -20.27
N CYS A 415 2.06 17.04 -19.77
CA CYS A 415 1.78 17.13 -18.33
C CYS A 415 1.26 15.81 -17.75
N ALA A 416 0.53 15.01 -18.52
CA ALA A 416 -0.12 13.79 -18.06
C ALA A 416 0.88 12.64 -17.77
N PHE A 417 1.78 12.37 -18.71
CA PHE A 417 2.56 11.12 -18.66
C PHE A 417 3.69 11.14 -17.63
N TYR A 418 4.23 12.30 -17.24
CA TYR A 418 5.27 12.36 -16.22
C TYR A 418 4.86 11.69 -14.92
N GLY A 419 3.65 11.98 -14.44
CA GLY A 419 3.19 11.43 -13.18
C GLY A 419 3.01 9.92 -13.23
N CYS A 420 2.47 9.39 -14.34
CA CYS A 420 2.40 7.94 -14.56
C CYS A 420 3.78 7.27 -14.40
N PHE A 421 4.83 7.90 -14.94
CA PHE A 421 6.18 7.37 -14.81
C PHE A 421 6.76 7.61 -13.40
N PHE A 422 6.76 8.84 -12.89
CA PHE A 422 7.29 9.15 -11.55
C PHE A 422 6.68 8.27 -10.46
N GLY A 423 5.37 7.99 -10.53
CA GLY A 423 4.69 7.13 -9.56
C GLY A 423 5.27 5.72 -9.47
N VAL A 424 5.72 5.13 -10.58
CA VAL A 424 6.37 3.81 -10.59
C VAL A 424 7.66 3.83 -9.76
N ALA A 425 8.46 4.90 -9.87
CA ALA A 425 9.69 5.05 -9.08
C ALA A 425 9.40 5.34 -7.61
N LEU A 426 8.39 6.17 -7.33
CA LEU A 426 7.99 6.55 -5.98
C LEU A 426 7.33 5.40 -5.20
N ARG A 427 6.79 4.38 -5.89
CA ARG A 427 6.16 3.20 -5.27
C ARG A 427 7.05 2.51 -4.24
N LYS A 428 8.30 2.17 -4.59
CA LYS A 428 9.21 1.44 -3.68
C LYS A 428 9.48 2.26 -2.41
N PHE A 429 9.55 3.58 -2.55
CA PHE A 429 9.77 4.48 -1.43
C PHE A 429 8.53 4.60 -0.52
N TYR A 430 7.38 5.02 -1.06
CA TYR A 430 6.21 5.32 -0.23
C TYR A 430 5.43 4.10 0.23
N ILE A 431 5.35 3.04 -0.58
CA ILE A 431 4.53 1.87 -0.26
C ILE A 431 5.33 0.82 0.50
N ILE A 432 6.52 0.45 0.00
CA ILE A 432 7.29 -0.66 0.57
C ILE A 432 8.14 -0.19 1.75
N ARG A 433 8.91 0.89 1.57
CA ARG A 433 9.86 1.37 2.60
C ARG A 433 9.16 2.17 3.71
N LEU A 434 8.40 3.20 3.34
CA LEU A 434 7.71 4.05 4.31
C LEU A 434 6.40 3.44 4.84
N LYS A 435 5.87 2.40 4.18
CA LYS A 435 4.56 1.80 4.52
C LYS A 435 3.47 2.85 4.67
N GLY A 436 3.43 3.79 3.73
CA GLY A 436 2.43 4.85 3.67
C GLY A 436 1.03 4.27 3.73
N ILE A 437 0.16 4.90 4.51
CA ILE A 437 -1.19 4.39 4.76
C ILE A 437 -2.01 4.56 3.47
N PHE A 438 -2.02 5.78 2.90
CA PHE A 438 -2.92 6.19 1.83
C PHE A 438 -4.38 5.82 2.18
N PRO A 439 -5.05 6.64 3.00
CA PRO A 439 -6.37 6.31 3.55
C PRO A 439 -7.42 5.96 2.49
N THR A 440 -7.59 6.77 1.44
CA THR A 440 -8.54 6.49 0.36
C THR A 440 -8.16 5.22 -0.42
N PRO A 441 -6.92 5.02 -0.90
CA PRO A 441 -6.50 3.76 -1.51
C PRO A 441 -6.68 2.52 -0.64
N THR A 442 -6.41 2.64 0.67
CA THR A 442 -6.67 1.55 1.62
C THR A 442 -8.17 1.27 1.74
N ALA A 443 -9.01 2.30 1.82
CA ALA A 443 -10.46 2.16 1.82
C ALA A 443 -10.96 1.50 0.53
N THR A 444 -10.41 1.88 -0.63
CA THR A 444 -10.69 1.28 -1.93
C THR A 444 -10.33 -0.21 -1.94
N ALA A 445 -9.14 -0.59 -1.45
CA ALA A 445 -8.72 -1.98 -1.40
C ALA A 445 -9.63 -2.83 -0.50
N VAL A 446 -9.96 -2.34 0.69
CA VAL A 446 -10.90 -3.01 1.63
C VAL A 446 -12.30 -3.12 1.02
N THR A 447 -12.74 -2.10 0.27
CA THR A 447 -14.02 -2.09 -0.43
C THR A 447 -14.06 -3.12 -1.56
N ILE A 448 -13.06 -3.16 -2.45
CA ILE A 448 -12.95 -4.16 -3.52
C ILE A 448 -12.96 -5.57 -2.92
N ARG A 449 -12.13 -5.82 -1.90
CA ARG A 449 -12.10 -7.11 -1.20
C ARG A 449 -13.49 -7.49 -0.68
N SER A 450 -14.18 -6.56 -0.05
CA SER A 450 -15.50 -6.80 0.54
C SER A 450 -16.58 -7.06 -0.52
N LEU A 451 -16.57 -6.33 -1.64
CA LEU A 451 -17.48 -6.54 -2.76
C LEU A 451 -17.32 -7.94 -3.37
N HIS A 452 -16.08 -8.41 -3.52
CA HIS A 452 -15.81 -9.76 -4.04
C HIS A 452 -15.97 -10.87 -2.99
N ALA A 453 -16.04 -10.54 -1.69
CA ALA A 453 -16.35 -11.48 -0.62
C ALA A 453 -17.86 -11.61 -0.34
N ALA A 454 -18.69 -10.73 -0.92
CA ALA A 454 -20.14 -10.75 -0.76
C ALA A 454 -20.72 -12.06 -1.32
N GLY A 455 -21.16 -12.95 -0.42
CA GLY A 455 -21.69 -14.29 -0.74
C GLY A 455 -20.94 -15.45 -0.08
N MET A 456 -19.80 -15.19 0.57
CA MET A 456 -19.06 -16.19 1.37
C MET A 456 -19.78 -16.45 2.71
N ALA A 457 -19.46 -17.49 3.48
CA ALA A 457 -20.00 -17.68 4.83
C ALA A 457 -19.00 -17.21 5.92
N GLY A 458 -19.46 -16.98 7.15
CA GLY A 458 -18.59 -16.68 8.31
C GLY A 458 -18.23 -15.20 8.51
N ASP A 459 -17.08 -14.94 9.14
CA ASP A 459 -16.67 -13.59 9.57
C ASP A 459 -16.40 -12.60 8.43
N ALA A 460 -16.03 -13.12 7.25
CA ALA A 460 -15.88 -12.30 6.04
C ALA A 460 -17.18 -11.55 5.68
N MET A 461 -18.35 -12.20 5.82
CA MET A 461 -19.63 -11.55 5.58
C MET A 461 -20.01 -10.53 6.63
N ARG A 462 -19.67 -10.79 7.89
CA ARG A 462 -19.97 -9.84 8.97
C ARG A 462 -19.15 -8.56 8.78
N LYS A 463 -17.86 -8.68 8.43
CA LYS A 463 -16.98 -7.55 8.08
C LYS A 463 -17.51 -6.78 6.85
N ALA A 464 -17.94 -7.49 5.81
CA ALA A 464 -18.54 -6.88 4.62
C ALA A 464 -19.86 -6.14 4.92
N ARG A 465 -20.73 -6.70 5.77
CA ARG A 465 -21.99 -6.05 6.19
C ARG A 465 -21.74 -4.76 6.96
N VAL A 466 -20.74 -4.74 7.85
CA VAL A 466 -20.36 -3.51 8.59
C VAL A 466 -19.93 -2.43 7.60
N LEU A 467 -19.02 -2.76 6.67
CA LEU A 467 -18.58 -1.81 5.64
C LEU A 467 -19.76 -1.27 4.84
N VAL A 468 -20.62 -2.14 4.32
CA VAL A 468 -21.80 -1.75 3.52
C VAL A 468 -22.76 -0.88 4.36
N SER A 469 -22.98 -1.20 5.63
CA SER A 469 -23.86 -0.40 6.50
C SER A 469 -23.30 1.00 6.74
N THR A 470 -21.99 1.12 7.00
CA THR A 470 -21.33 2.42 7.17
C THR A 470 -21.25 3.21 5.88
N PHE A 471 -21.08 2.52 4.75
CA PHE A 471 -21.12 3.10 3.42
C PHE A 471 -22.50 3.68 3.08
N VAL A 472 -23.56 2.88 3.22
CA VAL A 472 -24.94 3.33 2.96
C VAL A 472 -25.31 4.47 3.91
N GLY A 473 -24.96 4.33 5.20
CA GLY A 473 -25.19 5.36 6.20
C GLY A 473 -24.52 6.69 5.83
N ALA A 474 -23.22 6.69 5.52
CA ALA A 474 -22.48 7.89 5.14
C ALA A 474 -22.96 8.46 3.80
N CYS A 475 -23.33 7.62 2.83
CA CYS A 475 -23.87 8.03 1.54
C CYS A 475 -25.21 8.75 1.71
N LEU A 476 -26.17 8.12 2.42
CA LEU A 476 -27.47 8.73 2.69
C LEU A 476 -27.33 10.01 3.52
N PHE A 477 -26.43 10.00 4.50
CA PHE A 477 -26.14 11.17 5.30
C PHE A 477 -25.61 12.32 4.45
N LYS A 478 -24.61 12.09 3.58
CA LYS A 478 -24.07 13.13 2.70
C LYS A 478 -25.10 13.60 1.67
N THR A 479 -25.86 12.70 1.06
CA THR A 479 -26.91 13.10 0.10
C THR A 479 -28.03 13.87 0.77
N GLY A 480 -28.47 13.46 1.96
CA GLY A 480 -29.44 14.22 2.76
C GLY A 480 -28.87 15.56 3.24
N SER A 481 -27.54 15.65 3.41
CA SER A 481 -26.87 16.82 3.97
C SER A 481 -27.13 18.12 3.22
N VAL A 482 -27.32 18.03 1.91
CA VAL A 482 -27.52 19.19 1.03
C VAL A 482 -28.86 19.89 1.27
N TYR A 483 -29.84 19.26 1.89
CA TYR A 483 -31.14 19.90 2.12
C TYR A 483 -31.18 20.77 3.38
N ALA A 484 -30.25 20.59 4.32
CA ALA A 484 -30.18 21.43 5.52
C ALA A 484 -28.72 21.57 6.03
N PRO A 485 -27.78 22.02 5.19
CA PRO A 485 -26.35 21.94 5.48
C PRO A 485 -25.95 22.60 6.80
N GLY A 486 -26.56 23.74 7.16
CA GLY A 486 -26.29 24.43 8.43
C GLY A 486 -26.73 23.71 9.72
N ILE A 487 -27.49 22.61 9.60
CA ILE A 487 -27.96 21.79 10.73
C ILE A 487 -27.30 20.41 10.74
N ILE A 488 -27.14 19.78 9.58
CA ILE A 488 -26.69 18.38 9.48
C ILE A 488 -25.27 18.23 8.95
N TRP A 489 -24.67 19.27 8.36
CA TRP A 489 -23.31 19.24 7.82
C TRP A 489 -22.38 20.19 8.57
N ASP A 490 -22.64 21.50 8.46
CA ASP A 490 -21.80 22.59 8.96
C ASP A 490 -22.36 23.20 10.25
N TRP A 491 -21.90 22.66 11.38
CA TRP A 491 -22.28 23.13 12.71
C TRP A 491 -21.51 24.41 13.08
N ASN A 492 -22.07 25.53 12.66
CA ASN A 492 -21.55 26.87 12.92
C ASN A 492 -21.87 27.37 14.34
N ILE A 493 -21.52 26.61 15.38
CA ILE A 493 -21.90 26.85 16.78
C ILE A 493 -21.67 28.30 17.21
N PHE A 494 -20.52 28.88 16.82
CA PHE A 494 -20.19 30.27 17.15
C PHE A 494 -21.12 31.29 16.48
N TYR A 495 -21.53 31.06 15.23
CA TYR A 495 -22.53 31.90 14.56
C TYR A 495 -23.90 31.80 15.24
N TRP A 496 -24.29 30.61 15.68
CA TRP A 496 -25.53 30.41 16.45
C TRP A 496 -25.50 31.20 17.77
N ILE A 497 -24.39 31.14 18.51
CA ILE A 497 -24.20 31.94 19.74
C ILE A 497 -24.25 33.45 19.41
N TYR A 498 -23.59 33.89 18.35
CA TYR A 498 -23.62 35.30 17.90
C TYR A 498 -25.06 35.79 17.62
N LYS A 499 -25.88 34.94 16.99
CA LYS A 499 -27.27 35.28 16.62
C LYS A 499 -28.21 35.26 17.83
N THR A 500 -28.04 34.30 18.74
CA THR A 500 -28.99 34.04 19.84
C THR A 500 -28.64 34.75 21.15
N THR A 501 -27.39 35.17 21.34
CA THR A 501 -26.92 35.81 22.58
C THR A 501 -26.44 37.25 22.35
N SER A 502 -26.15 37.96 23.44
CA SER A 502 -25.51 39.29 23.41
C SER A 502 -24.00 39.24 23.15
N TRP A 503 -23.37 38.06 23.10
CA TRP A 503 -21.92 37.92 22.92
C TRP A 503 -21.51 38.07 21.45
N LYS A 504 -21.42 39.31 20.96
CA LYS A 504 -21.17 39.58 19.53
C LYS A 504 -19.75 39.25 19.06
N SER A 505 -18.74 39.32 19.93
CA SER A 505 -17.35 39.04 19.53
C SER A 505 -17.09 37.56 19.20
N VAL A 506 -18.00 36.65 19.55
CA VAL A 506 -17.87 35.20 19.27
C VAL A 506 -17.84 34.88 17.77
N ILE A 507 -18.40 35.75 16.92
CA ILE A 507 -18.41 35.59 15.46
C ILE A 507 -17.00 35.52 14.86
N ALA A 508 -15.99 36.07 15.55
CA ALA A 508 -14.60 35.97 15.14
C ALA A 508 -14.17 34.53 14.88
N ALA A 509 -14.62 33.57 15.70
CA ALA A 509 -14.31 32.16 15.49
C ALA A 509 -14.85 31.65 14.14
N SER A 510 -16.11 31.95 13.82
CA SER A 510 -16.70 31.60 12.51
C SER A 510 -16.03 32.32 11.34
N ASN A 511 -15.63 33.60 11.51
CA ASN A 511 -14.92 34.36 10.49
C ASN A 511 -13.54 33.78 10.14
N TRP A 512 -12.86 33.19 11.14
CA TRP A 512 -11.62 32.42 10.95
C TRP A 512 -11.87 30.97 10.47
N GLY A 513 -13.13 30.59 10.27
CA GLY A 513 -13.52 29.30 9.76
C GLY A 513 -13.56 28.18 10.79
N TRP A 514 -13.60 28.50 12.09
CA TRP A 514 -13.79 27.52 13.15
C TRP A 514 -15.26 27.13 13.25
N TYR A 515 -15.57 25.93 12.79
CA TYR A 515 -16.86 25.26 12.94
C TYR A 515 -16.64 23.75 12.84
N ILE A 516 -17.65 22.97 13.21
CA ILE A 516 -17.59 21.51 13.12
C ILE A 516 -18.30 21.10 11.84
N GLU A 517 -17.59 20.44 10.94
CA GLU A 517 -18.20 19.80 9.78
C GLU A 517 -18.30 18.31 10.06
N LEU A 518 -19.51 17.77 9.99
CA LEU A 518 -19.77 16.35 10.16
C LEU A 518 -19.43 15.62 8.86
N THR A 519 -18.15 15.51 8.51
CA THR A 519 -17.66 14.79 7.32
C THR A 519 -17.25 13.36 7.71
N PRO A 520 -18.08 12.33 7.44
CA PRO A 520 -17.70 10.92 7.54
C PRO A 520 -16.33 10.57 6.94
N ALA A 521 -15.97 11.15 5.79
CA ALA A 521 -14.74 10.85 5.08
C ALA A 521 -13.52 11.29 5.89
N PHE A 522 -13.43 12.57 6.26
CA PHE A 522 -12.27 13.04 7.04
C PHE A 522 -12.24 12.44 8.44
N PHE A 523 -13.40 12.13 9.03
CA PHE A 523 -13.46 11.34 10.25
C PHE A 523 -12.85 9.93 10.04
N GLY A 524 -13.24 9.23 8.97
CA GLY A 524 -12.69 7.92 8.59
C GLY A 524 -11.19 7.97 8.28
N VAL A 525 -10.72 9.02 7.60
CA VAL A 525 -9.29 9.27 7.36
C VAL A 525 -8.55 9.40 8.70
N GLY A 526 -9.11 10.16 9.65
CA GLY A 526 -8.57 10.26 11.01
C GLY A 526 -8.45 8.91 11.71
N MET A 527 -9.47 8.05 11.58
CA MET A 527 -9.46 6.70 12.16
C MET A 527 -8.36 5.80 11.58
N LEU A 528 -8.05 5.92 10.28
CA LEU A 528 -7.00 5.14 9.60
C LEU A 528 -5.59 5.66 9.90
N THR A 529 -5.42 6.98 9.93
CA THR A 529 -4.11 7.64 10.05
C THR A 529 -3.60 7.73 11.49
N GLY A 530 -4.51 7.75 12.46
CA GLY A 530 -4.21 7.72 13.89
C GLY A 530 -3.84 9.08 14.50
N LEU A 531 -3.61 9.07 15.83
CA LEU A 531 -3.47 10.29 16.65
C LEU A 531 -2.38 11.24 16.16
N ASN A 532 -1.23 10.69 15.73
CA ASN A 532 -0.10 11.50 15.32
C ASN A 532 -0.47 12.44 14.16
N VAL A 533 -1.13 11.92 13.14
CA VAL A 533 -1.54 12.69 11.96
C VAL A 533 -2.68 13.64 12.31
N GLY A 534 -3.76 13.11 12.90
CA GLY A 534 -4.95 13.92 13.22
C GLY A 534 -4.65 15.11 14.13
N LEU A 535 -3.87 14.89 15.20
CA LEU A 535 -3.49 15.95 16.12
C LEU A 535 -2.45 16.92 15.54
N SER A 536 -1.54 16.44 14.68
CA SER A 536 -0.58 17.34 14.00
C SER A 536 -1.29 18.26 13.00
N TYR A 537 -2.32 17.75 12.30
CA TYR A 537 -3.12 18.57 11.40
C TYR A 537 -3.90 19.64 12.15
N LEU A 538 -4.57 19.24 13.25
CA LEU A 538 -5.29 20.18 14.13
C LEU A 538 -4.34 21.20 14.77
N ALA A 539 -3.16 20.78 15.24
CA ALA A 539 -2.15 21.68 15.78
C ALA A 539 -1.69 22.71 14.74
N GLY A 540 -1.47 22.27 13.49
CA GLY A 540 -1.17 23.16 12.38
C GLY A 540 -2.29 24.17 12.13
N SER A 541 -3.56 23.73 12.15
CA SER A 541 -4.71 24.62 11.98
C SER A 541 -4.84 25.63 13.11
N VAL A 542 -4.61 25.23 14.36
CA VAL A 542 -4.61 26.13 15.52
C VAL A 542 -3.50 27.17 15.40
N VAL A 543 -2.28 26.75 15.05
CA VAL A 543 -1.16 27.69 14.91
C VAL A 543 -1.41 28.67 13.75
N ALA A 544 -1.85 28.19 12.59
CA ALA A 544 -2.07 29.04 11.42
C ALA A 544 -3.30 29.96 11.58
N TRP A 545 -4.46 29.38 11.87
CA TRP A 545 -5.76 30.06 11.79
C TRP A 545 -6.32 30.48 13.15
N GLY A 546 -5.75 29.99 14.25
CA GLY A 546 -6.13 30.36 15.62
C GLY A 546 -5.15 31.33 16.30
N ILE A 547 -3.88 31.34 15.87
CA ILE A 547 -2.82 32.16 16.50
C ILE A 547 -2.22 33.16 15.52
N ILE A 548 -1.53 32.68 14.47
CA ILE A 548 -0.77 33.56 13.56
C ILE A 548 -1.72 34.48 12.79
N GLY A 549 -2.77 33.95 12.16
CA GLY A 549 -3.75 34.76 11.40
C GLY A 549 -4.38 35.88 12.24
N PRO A 550 -5.01 35.58 13.39
CA PRO A 550 -5.55 36.61 14.27
C PRO A 550 -4.50 37.62 14.76
N ALA A 551 -3.27 37.17 15.04
CA ALA A 551 -2.19 38.06 15.45
C ALA A 551 -1.79 39.03 14.34
N THR A 552 -1.63 38.57 13.10
CA THR A 552 -1.26 39.42 11.95
C THR A 552 -2.36 40.40 11.58
N LEU A 553 -3.63 40.02 11.78
CA LEU A 553 -4.76 40.93 11.62
C LEU A 553 -4.71 42.04 12.67
N LYS A 554 -4.49 41.69 13.94
CA LYS A 554 -4.43 42.66 15.05
C LYS A 554 -3.28 43.66 14.91
N THR A 555 -2.14 43.23 14.36
CA THR A 555 -0.99 44.10 14.10
C THR A 555 -1.15 44.92 12.81
N GLY A 556 -2.24 44.76 12.05
CA GLY A 556 -2.47 45.46 10.79
C GLY A 556 -1.62 44.96 9.62
N LEU A 557 -0.97 43.79 9.76
CA LEU A 557 -0.16 43.19 8.70
C LEU A 557 -1.01 42.51 7.62
N THR A 558 -2.18 42.00 8.01
CA THR A 558 -3.12 41.32 7.09
C THR A 558 -4.50 41.93 7.17
N PHE A 559 -5.32 41.72 6.14
CA PHE A 559 -6.72 42.15 6.13
C PHE A 559 -7.68 40.98 5.84
N GLY A 560 -8.98 41.22 6.06
CA GLY A 560 -10.06 40.32 5.67
C GLY A 560 -11.07 41.01 4.78
N VAL A 561 -11.85 40.21 4.06
CA VAL A 561 -12.86 40.69 3.10
C VAL A 561 -14.24 40.63 3.75
N PRO A 562 -14.87 41.78 4.07
CA PRO A 562 -16.21 41.79 4.66
C PRO A 562 -17.27 41.34 3.64
N ASN A 563 -18.30 40.66 4.13
CA ASN A 563 -19.43 40.26 3.31
C ASN A 563 -20.30 41.48 2.95
N LYS A 564 -20.70 41.58 1.66
CA LYS A 564 -21.51 42.69 1.15
C LYS A 564 -22.87 42.86 1.87
N LYS A 565 -23.48 41.76 2.35
CA LYS A 565 -24.80 41.76 3.00
C LYS A 565 -24.73 41.99 4.51
N ASN A 566 -23.65 41.54 5.16
CA ASN A 566 -23.46 41.70 6.60
C ASN A 566 -21.97 41.97 6.91
N PRO A 567 -21.60 43.22 7.22
CA PRO A 567 -20.21 43.60 7.49
C PRO A 567 -19.56 42.86 8.68
N ASP A 568 -20.35 42.36 9.64
CA ASP A 568 -19.82 41.59 10.78
C ASP A 568 -19.23 40.24 10.35
N ILE A 569 -19.67 39.71 9.20
CA ILE A 569 -19.16 38.48 8.61
C ILE A 569 -17.98 38.85 7.72
N VAL A 570 -16.77 38.49 8.14
CA VAL A 570 -15.53 38.80 7.43
C VAL A 570 -14.85 37.48 7.04
N SER A 571 -14.52 37.33 5.76
CA SER A 571 -13.74 36.20 5.29
C SER A 571 -12.23 36.51 5.40
N TYR A 572 -11.53 35.76 6.26
CA TYR A 572 -10.07 35.75 6.33
C TYR A 572 -9.44 34.61 5.49
N LYS A 573 -10.29 33.74 4.92
CA LYS A 573 -9.92 32.60 4.08
C LYS A 573 -9.92 32.92 2.58
N SER A 574 -10.43 34.08 2.20
CA SER A 574 -10.36 34.56 0.82
C SER A 574 -8.92 34.90 0.47
N LEU A 575 -8.48 34.44 -0.69
CA LEU A 575 -7.17 34.81 -1.21
C LEU A 575 -7.33 36.12 -1.99
N ASP A 576 -7.04 37.23 -1.32
CA ASP A 576 -6.96 38.56 -1.94
C ASP A 576 -5.49 38.94 -2.13
N LEU A 577 -5.19 39.47 -3.31
CA LEU A 577 -3.86 39.66 -3.86
C LEU A 577 -3.69 41.07 -4.47
N ALA A 578 -4.53 42.04 -4.08
CA ALA A 578 -4.43 43.42 -4.55
C ALA A 578 -3.09 44.09 -4.18
N ASP A 579 -2.59 43.83 -2.97
CA ASP A 579 -1.23 44.18 -2.53
C ASP A 579 -0.63 42.99 -1.77
N PRO A 580 -0.09 41.99 -2.48
CA PRO A 580 0.35 40.74 -1.86
C PRO A 580 1.60 40.92 -0.99
N VAL A 581 2.30 42.06 -1.07
CA VAL A 581 3.56 42.30 -0.38
C VAL A 581 3.35 43.13 0.88
N ASN A 582 2.70 44.29 0.79
CA ASN A 582 2.60 45.23 1.91
C ASN A 582 1.32 45.05 2.71
N LYS A 583 0.22 44.60 2.08
CA LYS A 583 -1.06 44.39 2.73
C LYS A 583 -1.69 43.06 2.29
N PRO A 584 -1.04 41.91 2.58
CA PRO A 584 -1.53 40.61 2.14
C PRO A 584 -2.85 40.19 2.83
N SER A 585 -3.65 39.39 2.14
CA SER A 585 -4.70 38.61 2.82
C SER A 585 -4.08 37.59 3.78
N ALA A 586 -4.79 37.25 4.87
CA ALA A 586 -4.30 36.28 5.86
C ALA A 586 -3.97 34.92 5.21
N ARG A 587 -4.78 34.46 4.25
CA ARG A 587 -4.51 33.22 3.51
C ARG A 587 -3.22 33.29 2.69
N TYR A 588 -2.95 34.41 2.00
CA TYR A 588 -1.71 34.56 1.25
C TYR A 588 -0.49 34.62 2.16
N PHE A 589 -0.61 35.32 3.29
CA PHE A 589 0.46 35.41 4.28
C PHE A 589 0.82 34.02 4.84
N LEU A 590 -0.16 33.18 5.18
CA LEU A 590 0.05 31.85 5.76
C LEU A 590 0.52 30.79 4.75
N LEU A 591 0.30 31.02 3.46
CA LEU A 591 0.71 30.11 2.39
C LEU A 591 2.22 29.82 2.44
N TRP A 592 3.05 30.84 2.63
CA TRP A 592 4.51 30.71 2.53
C TRP A 592 5.13 29.92 3.69
N PRO A 593 4.79 30.18 4.97
CA PRO A 593 5.25 29.33 6.06
C PRO A 593 4.78 27.89 5.92
N GLY A 594 3.52 27.68 5.52
CA GLY A 594 2.96 26.35 5.29
C GLY A 594 3.73 25.55 4.24
N LEU A 595 3.96 26.16 3.09
CA LEU A 595 4.70 25.57 2.00
C LEU A 595 6.14 25.24 2.41
N MET A 596 6.81 26.15 3.13
CA MET A 596 8.19 25.94 3.54
C MET A 596 8.33 24.80 4.56
N VAL A 597 7.41 24.69 5.51
CA VAL A 597 7.31 23.53 6.42
C VAL A 597 7.14 22.24 5.62
N LEU A 598 6.17 22.22 4.71
CA LEU A 598 5.84 21.03 3.92
C LEU A 598 7.04 20.57 3.07
N MET A 599 7.70 21.50 2.38
CA MET A 599 8.89 21.24 1.57
C MET A 599 10.04 20.73 2.44
N CYS A 600 10.39 21.45 3.51
CA CYS A 600 11.50 21.08 4.39
C CYS A 600 11.28 19.73 5.06
N ALA A 601 10.09 19.47 5.58
CA ALA A 601 9.76 18.20 6.22
C ALA A 601 9.86 17.04 5.22
N THR A 602 9.25 17.18 4.04
CA THR A 602 9.28 16.14 2.98
C THR A 602 10.71 15.88 2.51
N PHE A 603 11.47 16.91 2.13
CA PHE A 603 12.83 16.70 1.63
C PHE A 603 13.79 16.19 2.71
N THR A 604 13.58 16.58 3.97
CA THR A 604 14.36 16.00 5.07
C THR A 604 14.02 14.52 5.24
N GLU A 605 12.75 14.12 5.15
CA GLU A 605 12.34 12.72 5.24
C GLU A 605 12.87 11.90 4.06
N VAL A 606 12.82 12.44 2.85
CA VAL A 606 13.49 11.87 1.66
C VAL A 606 15.00 11.77 1.89
N ALA A 607 15.65 12.80 2.43
CA ALA A 607 17.09 12.84 2.69
C ALA A 607 17.52 11.80 3.75
N MET A 608 16.76 11.63 4.83
CA MET A 608 17.04 10.62 5.85
C MET A 608 16.94 9.19 5.30
N ASN A 609 16.16 9.00 4.23
CA ASN A 609 16.07 7.74 3.52
C ASN A 609 16.89 7.71 2.21
N ALA A 610 17.65 8.77 1.90
CA ALA A 610 18.44 8.91 0.68
C ALA A 610 19.49 7.81 0.52
N PRO A 611 20.11 7.23 1.57
CA PRO A 611 20.98 6.08 1.39
C PRO A 611 20.27 4.91 0.70
N ALA A 612 18.96 4.71 0.86
CA ALA A 612 18.24 3.68 0.12
C ALA A 612 17.90 4.12 -1.31
N LEU A 613 17.55 5.39 -1.52
CA LEU A 613 17.27 5.96 -2.84
C LEU A 613 18.51 6.05 -3.74
N TRP A 614 19.65 6.43 -3.18
CA TRP A 614 20.95 6.53 -3.87
C TRP A 614 21.46 5.16 -4.30
N ARG A 615 21.22 4.13 -3.48
CA ARG A 615 21.44 2.73 -3.89
C ARG A 615 20.59 2.42 -5.12
N GLY A 616 19.28 2.73 -5.08
CA GLY A 616 18.35 2.60 -6.21
C GLY A 616 18.79 3.34 -7.49
N LEU A 617 19.26 4.58 -7.36
CA LEU A 617 19.75 5.36 -8.51
C LEU A 617 21.03 4.76 -9.09
N LYS A 618 22.00 4.37 -8.24
CA LYS A 618 23.21 3.66 -8.66
C LYS A 618 22.86 2.38 -9.44
N LEU A 619 21.83 1.66 -9.02
CA LEU A 619 21.35 0.47 -9.71
C LEU A 619 20.81 0.79 -11.11
N VAL A 620 20.07 1.89 -11.28
CA VAL A 620 19.58 2.32 -12.60
C VAL A 620 20.75 2.68 -13.53
N VAL A 621 21.74 3.41 -13.02
CA VAL A 621 22.95 3.77 -13.79
C VAL A 621 23.76 2.52 -14.16
N ALA A 622 23.96 1.61 -13.21
CA ALA A 622 24.61 0.31 -13.40
C ALA A 622 23.88 -0.58 -14.43
N SER A 623 22.54 -0.60 -14.38
CA SER A 623 21.68 -1.35 -15.32
C SER A 623 21.77 -0.80 -16.74
N SER A 624 21.86 0.52 -16.88
CA SER A 624 22.01 1.20 -18.18
C SER A 624 23.41 1.01 -18.74
N ALA A 625 24.44 0.99 -17.88
CA ALA A 625 25.82 0.70 -18.29
C ALA A 625 25.97 -0.72 -18.87
N ARG A 626 25.19 -1.71 -18.41
CA ARG A 626 25.16 -3.08 -18.99
C ARG A 626 24.70 -3.15 -20.45
N ARG A 627 23.92 -2.16 -20.94
CA ARG A 627 23.36 -2.15 -22.30
C ARG A 627 24.24 -1.48 -23.35
N LEU A 628 25.37 -0.87 -22.95
CA LEU A 628 26.31 -0.23 -23.87
C LEU A 628 27.21 -1.30 -24.54
N PRO A 629 27.14 -1.49 -25.86
CA PRO A 629 27.76 -2.65 -26.53
C PRO A 629 29.30 -2.64 -26.55
N ASN A 630 29.96 -1.49 -26.37
CA ASN A 630 31.38 -1.30 -26.69
C ASN A 630 32.27 -0.78 -25.54
N ALA A 631 31.91 -1.00 -24.28
CA ALA A 631 32.65 -0.45 -23.15
C ALA A 631 33.66 -1.45 -22.53
N ARG A 632 34.68 -1.88 -23.28
CA ARG A 632 35.87 -2.58 -22.70
C ARG A 632 36.55 -1.76 -21.58
N ARG A 633 36.34 -0.45 -21.55
CA ARG A 633 36.86 0.47 -20.54
C ARG A 633 36.11 0.44 -19.18
N PHE A 634 34.99 -0.28 -19.09
CA PHE A 634 34.11 -0.30 -17.91
C PHE A 634 33.88 -1.72 -17.33
N GLU A 635 34.75 -2.70 -17.60
CA GLU A 635 34.61 -4.06 -17.05
C GLU A 635 34.58 -4.10 -15.50
N ARG A 636 35.41 -3.29 -14.83
CA ARG A 636 35.35 -3.14 -13.36
C ARG A 636 34.02 -2.58 -12.88
N THR A 637 33.44 -1.65 -13.63
CA THR A 637 32.14 -1.03 -13.32
C THR A 637 31.00 -2.00 -13.58
N LYS A 638 31.11 -2.87 -14.60
CA LYS A 638 30.18 -3.96 -14.89
C LYS A 638 30.24 -5.03 -13.80
N ALA A 639 31.42 -5.48 -13.39
CA ALA A 639 31.57 -6.44 -12.29
C ALA A 639 31.05 -5.88 -10.94
N HIS A 640 31.30 -4.61 -10.64
CA HIS A 640 30.72 -3.95 -9.47
C HIS A 640 29.19 -3.81 -9.57
N ALA A 641 28.67 -3.44 -10.73
CA ALA A 641 27.23 -3.42 -11.00
C ALA A 641 26.60 -4.81 -10.79
N ASP A 642 27.27 -5.86 -11.26
CA ASP A 642 26.80 -7.24 -11.18
C ASP A 642 26.77 -7.74 -9.73
N ALA A 643 27.84 -7.49 -8.95
CA ALA A 643 27.87 -7.82 -7.52
C ALA A 643 26.84 -7.02 -6.71
N TYR A 644 26.56 -5.78 -7.09
CA TYR A 644 25.60 -4.93 -6.40
C TYR A 644 24.14 -5.32 -6.68
N LEU A 645 23.83 -5.68 -7.93
CA LEU A 645 22.50 -6.17 -8.34
C LEU A 645 22.15 -7.51 -7.70
N LEU A 646 23.11 -8.44 -7.64
CA LEU A 646 22.93 -9.74 -6.97
C LEU A 646 22.62 -9.59 -5.48
N ARG A 647 23.22 -8.59 -4.81
CA ARG A 647 22.93 -8.29 -3.41
C ARG A 647 21.55 -7.67 -3.21
N GLU A 648 21.10 -6.81 -4.14
CA GLU A 648 19.74 -6.24 -4.05
C GLU A 648 18.66 -7.28 -4.36
N ASP A 649 18.87 -8.17 -5.35
CA ASP A 649 17.93 -9.26 -5.65
C ASP A 649 17.76 -10.21 -4.44
N GLN A 650 18.77 -10.29 -3.56
CA GLN A 650 18.68 -10.99 -2.27
C GLN A 650 17.99 -10.19 -1.14
N GLU A 651 17.91 -8.86 -1.27
CA GLU A 651 17.34 -7.91 -0.29
C GLU A 651 15.99 -7.30 -0.78
N ASP A 652 15.37 -7.84 -1.83
CA ASP A 652 14.19 -7.24 -2.45
C ASP A 652 12.88 -7.60 -1.72
N ASP A 653 12.44 -6.68 -0.85
CA ASP A 653 11.24 -6.79 -0.02
C ASP A 653 9.89 -6.64 -0.80
N ASP A 654 9.89 -6.61 -2.13
CA ASP A 654 8.67 -6.39 -2.93
C ASP A 654 7.91 -7.71 -3.18
N PRO A 655 6.69 -7.90 -2.63
CA PRO A 655 5.96 -9.16 -2.71
C PRO A 655 5.46 -9.49 -4.13
N ALA A 656 5.42 -8.53 -5.06
CA ALA A 656 4.97 -8.80 -6.43
C ALA A 656 6.04 -9.58 -7.22
N PRO A 657 5.66 -10.58 -8.04
CA PRO A 657 6.63 -11.30 -8.88
C PRO A 657 7.22 -10.39 -9.96
N PRO A 658 8.49 -10.57 -10.38
CA PRO A 658 9.14 -9.72 -11.38
C PRO A 658 8.40 -9.57 -12.71
N SER A 659 7.64 -10.60 -13.13
CA SER A 659 6.82 -10.60 -14.35
C SER A 659 5.66 -9.60 -14.31
N GLU A 660 5.16 -9.29 -13.11
CA GLU A 660 4.03 -8.37 -12.88
C GLU A 660 4.48 -6.94 -12.57
N ARG A 661 5.79 -6.71 -12.41
CA ARG A 661 6.36 -5.38 -12.16
C ARG A 661 6.57 -4.62 -13.46
N VAL A 662 6.49 -3.30 -13.41
CA VAL A 662 6.87 -2.44 -14.55
C VAL A 662 8.37 -2.57 -14.77
N PRO A 663 8.83 -2.98 -15.97
CA PRO A 663 10.26 -3.09 -16.23
C PRO A 663 10.96 -1.74 -16.07
N LYS A 664 12.13 -1.72 -15.41
CA LYS A 664 12.91 -0.49 -15.16
C LYS A 664 13.16 0.33 -16.45
N TRP A 665 13.35 -0.35 -17.58
CA TRP A 665 13.56 0.32 -18.89
C TRP A 665 12.31 1.03 -19.42
N MET A 666 11.11 0.50 -19.15
CA MET A 666 9.84 1.05 -19.66
C MET A 666 9.55 2.39 -19.00
N TRP A 667 9.71 2.44 -17.67
CA TRP A 667 9.63 3.66 -16.92
C TRP A 667 10.74 4.66 -17.30
N GLY A 668 12.01 4.23 -17.33
CA GLY A 668 13.14 5.12 -17.63
C GLY A 668 13.14 5.69 -19.06
N ALA A 669 12.74 4.88 -20.05
CA ALA A 669 12.53 5.34 -21.41
C ALA A 669 11.31 6.27 -21.50
N GLY A 670 10.25 5.98 -20.75
CA GLY A 670 9.07 6.83 -20.65
C GLY A 670 9.38 8.23 -20.14
N VAL A 671 10.09 8.36 -19.01
CA VAL A 671 10.54 9.66 -18.48
C VAL A 671 11.39 10.41 -19.51
N SER A 672 12.34 9.74 -20.16
CA SER A 672 13.20 10.36 -21.19
C SER A 672 12.40 10.84 -22.40
N LEU A 673 11.42 10.05 -22.84
CA LEU A 673 10.56 10.38 -23.98
C LEU A 673 9.63 11.56 -23.66
N THR A 674 8.99 11.55 -22.48
CA THR A 674 8.16 12.66 -22.03
C THR A 674 9.01 13.93 -21.83
N MET A 675 10.23 13.82 -21.32
CA MET A 675 11.23 14.91 -21.26
C MET A 675 11.49 15.52 -22.63
N PHE A 676 11.83 14.68 -23.60
CA PHE A 676 12.08 15.13 -24.96
C PHE A 676 10.88 15.88 -25.55
N PHE A 677 9.67 15.30 -25.46
CA PHE A 677 8.46 15.94 -25.98
C PHE A 677 8.07 17.19 -25.21
N THR A 678 8.34 17.26 -23.91
CA THR A 678 8.09 18.48 -23.13
C THR A 678 9.00 19.59 -23.60
N CYS A 679 10.30 19.35 -23.74
CA CYS A 679 11.22 20.34 -24.29
C CYS A 679 10.80 20.79 -25.70
N LEU A 680 10.31 19.86 -26.53
CA LEU A 680 9.81 20.17 -27.87
C LEU A 680 8.54 21.03 -27.83
N VAL A 681 7.52 20.62 -27.08
CA VAL A 681 6.23 21.34 -26.98
C VAL A 681 6.43 22.71 -26.35
N LEU A 682 7.15 22.79 -25.23
CA LEU A 682 7.40 24.04 -24.53
C LEU A 682 8.29 24.99 -25.35
N GLY A 683 9.26 24.47 -26.08
CA GLY A 683 10.12 25.26 -26.97
C GLY A 683 9.40 25.78 -28.21
N LEU A 684 8.58 24.96 -28.87
CA LEU A 684 7.92 25.33 -30.13
C LEU A 684 6.61 26.10 -29.95
N GLN A 685 5.90 25.87 -28.84
CA GLN A 685 4.56 26.42 -28.64
C GLN A 685 4.47 27.44 -27.50
N TYR A 686 5.47 27.53 -26.61
CA TYR A 686 5.41 28.38 -25.42
C TYR A 686 6.66 29.25 -25.25
N ASP A 687 7.53 29.31 -26.26
CA ASP A 687 8.79 30.09 -26.27
C ASP A 687 9.69 29.85 -25.05
N MET A 688 9.59 28.66 -24.45
CA MET A 688 10.33 28.30 -23.25
C MET A 688 11.57 27.50 -23.63
N ASN A 689 12.75 28.03 -23.29
CA ASN A 689 14.00 27.37 -23.66
C ASN A 689 14.13 25.97 -23.01
N VAL A 690 15.02 25.15 -23.57
CA VAL A 690 15.22 23.76 -23.13
C VAL A 690 15.67 23.68 -21.67
N GLY A 691 16.52 24.62 -21.21
CA GLY A 691 16.99 24.64 -19.82
C GLY A 691 15.87 24.84 -18.80
N LEU A 692 14.95 25.77 -19.08
CA LEU A 692 13.77 26.04 -18.28
C LEU A 692 12.78 24.88 -18.34
N SER A 693 12.64 24.25 -19.52
CA SER A 693 11.81 23.04 -19.68
C SER A 693 12.32 21.89 -18.79
N ILE A 694 13.63 21.65 -18.80
CA ILE A 694 14.27 20.65 -17.92
C ILE A 694 14.07 21.01 -16.44
N LEU A 695 14.22 22.28 -16.08
CA LEU A 695 13.94 22.77 -14.73
C LEU A 695 12.49 22.48 -14.31
N ALA A 696 11.51 22.69 -15.19
CA ALA A 696 10.09 22.42 -14.89
C ALA A 696 9.86 20.95 -14.53
N VAL A 697 10.53 20.04 -15.24
CA VAL A 697 10.41 18.61 -15.02
C VAL A 697 11.11 18.16 -13.73
N ILE A 698 12.30 18.73 -13.44
CA ILE A 698 12.99 18.49 -12.15
C ILE A 698 12.11 18.94 -10.99
N LEU A 699 11.55 20.15 -11.07
CA LEU A 699 10.62 20.66 -10.06
C LEU A 699 9.37 19.78 -9.98
N GLY A 700 8.82 19.35 -11.11
CA GLY A 700 7.68 18.44 -11.14
C GLY A 700 7.94 17.12 -10.41
N PHE A 701 9.12 16.52 -10.56
CA PHE A 701 9.50 15.33 -9.80
C PHE A 701 9.62 15.61 -8.29
N LEU A 702 10.31 16.69 -7.93
CA LEU A 702 10.49 17.09 -6.52
C LEU A 702 9.14 17.35 -5.83
N PHE A 703 8.23 18.03 -6.52
CA PHE A 703 6.87 18.30 -6.04
C PHE A 703 5.97 17.05 -6.04
N SER A 704 6.22 16.09 -6.93
CA SER A 704 5.55 14.79 -6.88
C SER A 704 5.86 14.04 -5.58
N CYS A 705 7.08 14.15 -5.05
CA CYS A 705 7.41 13.61 -3.73
C CYS A 705 6.56 14.24 -2.63
N ILE A 706 6.44 15.57 -2.62
CA ILE A 706 5.66 16.31 -1.62
C ILE A 706 4.17 15.91 -1.69
N ALA A 707 3.60 15.94 -2.90
CA ALA A 707 2.20 15.60 -3.09
C ALA A 707 1.89 14.14 -2.68
N THR A 708 2.75 13.20 -3.10
CA THR A 708 2.59 11.78 -2.76
C THR A 708 2.73 11.54 -1.26
N GLN A 709 3.68 12.19 -0.59
CA GLN A 709 3.85 12.04 0.86
C GLN A 709 2.65 12.57 1.65
N SER A 710 2.12 13.73 1.25
CA SER A 710 0.95 14.32 1.87
C SER A 710 -0.28 13.41 1.69
N ALA A 711 -0.49 12.85 0.49
CA ALA A 711 -1.55 11.86 0.26
C ALA A 711 -1.34 10.57 1.05
N ALA A 712 -0.10 10.08 1.15
CA ALA A 712 0.23 8.87 1.91
C ALA A 712 -0.11 8.98 3.40
N THR A 713 -0.06 10.19 3.95
CA THR A 713 -0.20 10.45 5.39
C THR A 713 -1.56 11.03 5.77
N ALA A 714 -2.05 12.03 5.05
CA ALA A 714 -3.27 12.78 5.38
C ALA A 714 -4.36 12.67 4.31
N ASP A 715 -4.16 11.88 3.25
CA ASP A 715 -5.12 11.70 2.14
C ASP A 715 -5.40 12.96 1.30
N ILE A 716 -4.58 14.00 1.48
CA ILE A 716 -4.69 15.28 0.76
C ILE A 716 -3.43 15.48 -0.08
N ALA A 717 -3.59 15.70 -1.39
CA ALA A 717 -2.49 15.99 -2.32
C ALA A 717 -2.47 17.49 -2.69
N PRO A 718 -1.53 18.31 -2.18
CA PRO A 718 -1.46 19.74 -2.46
C PRO A 718 -0.85 20.07 -3.85
N ALA A 719 -1.29 19.39 -4.91
CA ALA A 719 -0.70 19.52 -6.26
C ALA A 719 -0.77 20.95 -6.81
N SER A 720 -1.92 21.61 -6.71
CA SER A 720 -2.13 23.00 -7.16
C SER A 720 -1.25 24.01 -6.39
N TYR A 721 -0.90 23.71 -5.13
CA TYR A 721 0.03 24.53 -4.35
C TYR A 721 1.48 24.26 -4.73
N CYS A 722 1.83 23.01 -5.04
CA CYS A 722 3.14 22.67 -5.57
C CYS A 722 3.40 23.37 -6.92
N GLY A 723 2.38 23.50 -7.76
CA GLY A 723 2.44 24.32 -8.98
C GLY A 723 2.78 25.77 -8.68
N LYS A 724 2.08 26.40 -7.73
CA LYS A 724 2.34 27.78 -7.30
C LYS A 724 3.71 27.96 -6.64
N ALA A 725 4.21 26.93 -5.94
CA ALA A 725 5.57 26.92 -5.44
C ALA A 725 6.60 26.91 -6.58
N SER A 726 6.37 26.12 -7.62
CA SER A 726 7.17 26.12 -8.85
C SER A 726 7.19 27.52 -9.50
N GLN A 727 6.05 28.23 -9.47
CA GLN A 727 5.98 29.61 -9.98
C GLN A 727 6.98 30.55 -9.28
N LEU A 728 7.28 30.39 -7.99
CA LEU A 728 8.32 31.23 -7.37
C LEU A 728 9.71 30.99 -7.96
N VAL A 729 10.05 29.73 -8.23
CA VAL A 729 11.35 29.37 -8.80
C VAL A 729 11.48 29.96 -10.20
N PHE A 730 10.45 29.83 -11.03
CA PHE A 730 10.43 30.44 -12.36
C PHE A 730 10.44 31.96 -12.31
N GLY A 731 9.75 32.59 -11.35
CA GLY A 731 9.82 34.03 -11.12
C GLY A 731 11.25 34.49 -10.83
N GLY A 732 11.97 33.80 -9.94
CA GLY A 732 13.37 34.11 -9.63
C GLY A 732 14.31 33.93 -10.82
N VAL A 733 14.18 32.83 -11.57
CA VAL A 733 15.03 32.52 -12.74
C VAL A 733 14.77 33.49 -13.90
N THR A 734 13.52 33.94 -14.08
CA THR A 734 13.14 34.89 -15.14
C THR A 734 13.19 36.36 -14.70
N SER A 735 13.56 36.64 -13.44
CA SER A 735 13.72 37.99 -12.90
C SER A 735 14.74 38.88 -13.63
N PRO A 736 15.91 38.38 -14.11
CA PRO A 736 16.88 39.20 -14.83
C PRO A 736 16.28 39.93 -16.04
N GLY A 737 16.78 41.13 -16.37
CA GLY A 737 16.18 42.08 -17.33
C GLY A 737 16.09 41.66 -18.80
N HIS A 738 16.28 40.38 -19.13
CA HIS A 738 16.27 39.85 -20.50
C HIS A 738 14.90 39.33 -20.97
N TYR A 739 13.94 39.12 -20.07
CA TYR A 739 12.60 38.62 -20.43
C TYR A 739 11.56 39.76 -20.46
N SER A 740 10.70 39.79 -21.49
CA SER A 740 9.51 40.64 -21.51
C SER A 740 8.51 40.21 -20.45
N LEU A 741 7.63 41.13 -20.00
CA LEU A 741 6.60 40.81 -19.00
C LEU A 741 5.74 39.61 -19.40
N HIS A 742 5.29 39.59 -20.66
CA HIS A 742 4.55 38.49 -21.26
C HIS A 742 5.30 37.16 -21.12
N ASN A 743 6.58 37.12 -21.50
CA ASN A 743 7.37 35.88 -21.46
C ASN A 743 7.68 35.44 -20.02
N LYS A 744 7.84 36.37 -19.08
CA LYS A 744 7.99 36.04 -17.65
C LYS A 744 6.75 35.31 -17.13
N GLN A 745 5.57 35.87 -17.37
CA GLN A 745 4.30 35.28 -16.92
C GLN A 745 3.99 33.95 -17.63
N LEU A 746 4.26 33.86 -18.93
CA LEU A 746 4.05 32.65 -19.73
C LEU A 746 4.90 31.49 -19.22
N VAL A 747 6.23 31.66 -19.17
CA VAL A 747 7.18 30.63 -18.68
C VAL A 747 6.82 30.21 -17.26
N ASN A 748 6.42 31.18 -16.43
CA ASN A 748 6.03 30.93 -15.07
C ASN A 748 4.83 29.99 -14.94
N LEU A 749 3.72 30.34 -15.59
CA LEU A 749 2.49 29.56 -15.53
C LEU A 749 2.69 28.19 -16.17
N VAL A 750 3.33 28.13 -17.33
CA VAL A 750 3.63 26.88 -18.04
C VAL A 750 4.48 25.94 -17.18
N GLY A 751 5.56 26.44 -16.57
CA GLY A 751 6.40 25.65 -15.65
C GLY A 751 5.65 25.20 -14.39
N GLY A 752 4.76 26.04 -13.86
CA GLY A 752 3.88 25.69 -12.74
C GLY A 752 2.85 24.60 -13.08
N ILE A 753 2.27 24.66 -14.28
CA ILE A 753 1.30 23.67 -14.77
C ILE A 753 1.96 22.30 -14.96
N VAL A 754 3.16 22.25 -15.53
CA VAL A 754 3.93 21.00 -15.65
C VAL A 754 4.20 20.38 -14.28
N ALA A 755 4.58 21.20 -13.29
CA ALA A 755 4.79 20.72 -11.93
C ALA A 755 3.50 20.21 -11.27
N THR A 756 2.37 20.89 -11.50
CA THR A 756 1.04 20.47 -10.99
C THR A 756 0.61 19.14 -11.58
N GLY A 757 0.72 18.99 -12.91
CA GLY A 757 0.37 17.77 -13.62
C GLY A 757 1.21 16.58 -13.18
N ALA A 758 2.53 16.76 -13.10
CA ALA A 758 3.44 15.75 -12.59
C ALA A 758 3.06 15.33 -11.15
N ALA A 759 2.84 16.30 -10.26
CA ALA A 759 2.53 16.04 -8.86
C ALA A 759 1.19 15.31 -8.66
N ALA A 760 0.14 15.74 -9.36
CA ALA A 760 -1.18 15.12 -9.29
C ALA A 760 -1.15 13.68 -9.84
N GLN A 761 -0.71 13.51 -11.09
CA GLN A 761 -0.68 12.21 -11.76
C GLN A 761 0.25 11.21 -11.06
N SER A 762 1.37 11.68 -10.50
CA SER A 762 2.27 10.81 -9.74
C SER A 762 1.61 10.34 -8.45
N THR A 763 0.87 11.21 -7.78
CA THR A 763 0.17 10.87 -6.55
C THR A 763 -0.94 9.86 -6.83
N ASP A 764 -1.69 10.06 -7.91
CA ASP A 764 -2.72 9.12 -8.37
C ASP A 764 -2.13 7.77 -8.73
N MET A 765 -1.01 7.71 -9.47
CA MET A 765 -0.30 6.46 -9.79
C MET A 765 0.13 5.70 -8.53
N VAL A 766 0.75 6.38 -7.56
CA VAL A 766 1.19 5.71 -6.31
C VAL A 766 -0.02 5.26 -5.48
N SER A 767 -1.08 6.05 -5.47
CA SER A 767 -2.35 5.73 -4.80
C SER A 767 -2.99 4.47 -5.38
N ASP A 768 -3.00 4.31 -6.69
CA ASP A 768 -3.50 3.10 -7.35
C ASP A 768 -2.62 1.90 -7.03
N LEU A 769 -1.31 2.04 -7.21
CA LEU A 769 -0.32 1.01 -6.89
C LEU A 769 -0.40 0.56 -5.43
N ARG A 770 -0.92 1.41 -4.54
CA ARG A 770 -1.20 1.08 -3.14
C ARG A 770 -2.44 0.21 -2.97
N THR A 771 -3.53 0.53 -3.67
CA THR A 771 -4.70 -0.35 -3.76
C THR A 771 -4.29 -1.73 -4.29
N GLY A 772 -3.52 -1.75 -5.38
CA GLY A 772 -3.05 -2.99 -5.98
C GLY A 772 -2.06 -3.76 -5.10
N TYR A 773 -1.16 -3.09 -4.39
CA TYR A 773 -0.25 -3.73 -3.42
C TYR A 773 -1.04 -4.50 -2.34
N LEU A 774 -2.12 -3.90 -1.82
CA LEU A 774 -2.95 -4.54 -0.79
C LEU A 774 -3.72 -5.75 -1.34
N LEU A 775 -4.09 -5.76 -2.62
CA LEU A 775 -4.87 -6.84 -3.23
C LEU A 775 -4.04 -7.83 -4.07
N GLY A 776 -2.71 -7.67 -4.09
CA GLY A 776 -1.83 -8.48 -4.93
C GLY A 776 -2.06 -8.29 -6.43
N ALA A 777 -2.53 -7.12 -6.85
CA ALA A 777 -2.72 -6.79 -8.27
C ALA A 777 -1.40 -6.39 -8.94
N SER A 778 -1.26 -6.77 -10.19
CA SER A 778 -0.11 -6.52 -11.05
C SER A 778 0.12 -5.02 -11.20
N HIS A 779 1.34 -4.59 -10.89
CA HIS A 779 1.75 -3.20 -11.07
C HIS A 779 1.71 -2.81 -12.55
N ARG A 780 2.05 -3.76 -13.42
CA ARG A 780 2.06 -3.56 -14.87
C ARG A 780 0.65 -3.34 -15.43
N ALA A 781 -0.34 -4.08 -14.95
CA ALA A 781 -1.74 -3.89 -15.35
C ALA A 781 -2.26 -2.50 -14.94
N GLN A 782 -1.98 -2.07 -13.70
CA GLN A 782 -2.35 -0.74 -13.21
C GLN A 782 -1.65 0.37 -13.98
N PHE A 783 -0.35 0.20 -14.26
CA PHE A 783 0.43 1.15 -15.04
C PHE A 783 -0.14 1.35 -16.45
N TYR A 784 -0.47 0.25 -17.16
CA TYR A 784 -1.16 0.34 -18.45
C TYR A 784 -2.55 0.95 -18.32
N GLY A 785 -3.26 0.60 -17.24
CA GLY A 785 -4.54 1.19 -16.88
C GLY A 785 -4.52 2.71 -16.87
N GLN A 786 -3.62 3.27 -16.07
CA GLN A 786 -3.48 4.72 -16.00
C GLN A 786 -2.98 5.33 -17.30
N VAL A 787 -1.97 4.76 -17.97
CA VAL A 787 -1.48 5.31 -19.25
C VAL A 787 -2.60 5.40 -20.29
N CYS A 788 -3.42 4.35 -20.42
CA CYS A 788 -4.58 4.35 -21.32
C CYS A 788 -5.67 5.32 -20.87
N GLY A 789 -5.98 5.38 -19.57
CA GLY A 789 -6.95 6.33 -19.02
C GLY A 789 -6.52 7.78 -19.25
N SER A 790 -5.26 8.11 -18.92
CA SER A 790 -4.67 9.44 -19.09
C SER A 790 -4.64 9.86 -20.56
N PHE A 791 -4.40 8.92 -21.49
CA PHE A 791 -4.52 9.22 -22.92
C PHE A 791 -5.92 9.75 -23.28
N VAL A 792 -6.98 9.14 -22.76
CA VAL A 792 -8.35 9.63 -22.98
C VAL A 792 -8.59 10.95 -22.24
N ALA A 793 -8.07 11.09 -21.02
CA ALA A 793 -8.19 12.29 -20.20
C ALA A 793 -7.61 13.53 -20.90
N VAL A 794 -6.57 13.40 -21.72
CA VAL A 794 -5.99 14.51 -22.50
C VAL A 794 -7.05 15.15 -23.39
N TRP A 795 -7.75 14.34 -24.18
CA TRP A 795 -8.78 14.82 -25.09
C TRP A 795 -10.00 15.31 -24.33
N LEU A 796 -10.42 14.54 -23.33
CA LEU A 796 -11.61 14.84 -22.55
C LEU A 796 -11.48 16.15 -21.77
N SER A 797 -10.34 16.37 -21.09
CA SER A 797 -10.15 17.55 -20.24
C SER A 797 -10.09 18.84 -21.08
N VAL A 798 -9.43 18.79 -22.25
CA VAL A 798 -9.43 19.92 -23.21
C VAL A 798 -10.83 20.16 -23.75
N GLY A 799 -11.56 19.10 -24.15
CA GLY A 799 -12.93 19.21 -24.66
C GLY A 799 -13.90 19.80 -23.62
N LEU A 800 -13.82 19.33 -22.38
CA LEU A 800 -14.60 19.87 -21.26
C LEU A 800 -14.21 21.32 -20.98
N PHE A 801 -12.93 21.66 -20.97
CA PHE A 801 -12.49 23.05 -20.79
C PHE A 801 -13.07 23.97 -21.88
N LEU A 802 -13.05 23.56 -23.15
CA LEU A 802 -13.69 24.31 -24.23
C LEU A 802 -15.20 24.46 -24.03
N LEU A 803 -15.87 23.39 -23.62
CA LEU A 803 -17.31 23.41 -23.36
C LEU A 803 -17.65 24.43 -22.27
N PHE A 804 -16.96 24.37 -21.13
CA PHE A 804 -17.21 25.25 -19.99
C PHE A 804 -16.87 26.71 -20.29
N THR A 805 -15.73 26.98 -20.94
CA THR A 805 -15.35 28.36 -21.29
C THR A 805 -16.22 28.97 -22.37
N THR A 806 -16.81 28.15 -23.25
CA THR A 806 -17.81 28.62 -24.23
C THR A 806 -19.16 28.90 -23.55
N ALA A 807 -19.60 28.03 -22.64
CA ALA A 807 -20.86 28.20 -21.93
C ALA A 807 -20.81 29.33 -20.89
N TYR A 808 -19.64 29.58 -20.29
CA TYR A 808 -19.43 30.56 -19.24
C TYR A 808 -18.20 31.45 -19.54
N PRO A 809 -18.34 32.46 -20.42
CA PRO A 809 -17.24 33.36 -20.80
C PRO A 809 -16.60 34.10 -19.62
N CYS A 810 -17.34 34.30 -18.52
CA CYS A 810 -16.85 34.92 -17.29
C CYS A 810 -15.65 34.19 -16.65
N ILE A 811 -15.43 32.91 -16.98
CA ILE A 811 -14.24 32.18 -16.55
C ILE A 811 -12.97 32.87 -17.11
N LEU A 812 -13.00 33.30 -18.37
CA LEU A 812 -11.85 33.88 -19.06
C LEU A 812 -11.84 35.41 -19.02
N ASP A 813 -13.02 36.03 -19.01
CA ASP A 813 -13.17 37.48 -19.01
C ASP A 813 -13.46 38.02 -17.61
N ALA A 814 -12.57 38.88 -17.11
CA ALA A 814 -12.68 39.53 -15.81
C ALA A 814 -13.75 40.62 -15.74
N SER A 815 -14.15 41.17 -16.89
CA SER A 815 -15.11 42.28 -16.98
C SER A 815 -16.55 41.87 -16.71
N ILE A 816 -16.85 40.56 -16.76
CA ILE A 816 -18.19 40.03 -16.51
C ILE A 816 -18.37 39.82 -15.00
N GLU A 817 -19.13 40.71 -14.37
CA GLU A 817 -19.33 40.71 -12.91
C GLU A 817 -20.21 39.56 -12.40
N GLU A 818 -21.18 39.10 -13.20
CA GLU A 818 -22.04 37.97 -12.86
C GLU A 818 -21.48 36.66 -13.43
N CYS A 819 -20.95 35.81 -12.56
CA CYS A 819 -20.45 34.49 -12.93
C CYS A 819 -21.04 33.41 -12.03
N SER A 820 -21.49 32.31 -12.63
CA SER A 820 -22.00 31.13 -11.90
C SER A 820 -20.90 30.41 -11.08
N PHE A 821 -19.63 30.75 -11.31
CA PHE A 821 -18.47 30.16 -10.66
C PHE A 821 -17.70 31.20 -9.86
N SER A 822 -17.28 30.83 -8.65
CA SER A 822 -16.44 31.70 -7.80
C SER A 822 -14.96 31.69 -8.22
N THR A 823 -14.51 30.67 -8.98
CA THR A 823 -13.17 30.52 -9.57
C THR A 823 -11.97 30.83 -8.63
N PRO A 824 -11.97 30.34 -7.37
CA PRO A 824 -10.95 30.70 -6.39
C PRO A 824 -9.55 30.19 -6.78
N ALA A 825 -9.48 29.03 -7.45
CA ALA A 825 -8.23 28.47 -7.93
C ALA A 825 -7.61 29.33 -9.05
N LEU A 826 -8.42 29.78 -10.01
CA LEU A 826 -8.01 30.66 -11.09
C LEU A 826 -7.42 31.98 -10.57
N GLY A 827 -8.15 32.67 -9.68
CA GLY A 827 -7.66 33.92 -9.10
C GLY A 827 -6.32 33.75 -8.38
N ALA A 828 -6.13 32.63 -7.69
CA ALA A 828 -4.86 32.31 -7.05
C ALA A 828 -3.69 32.12 -8.04
N TRP A 829 -3.93 31.46 -9.17
CA TRP A 829 -2.92 31.24 -10.21
C TRP A 829 -2.53 32.53 -10.94
N VAL A 830 -3.53 33.34 -11.32
CA VAL A 830 -3.35 34.65 -11.96
C VAL A 830 -2.48 35.53 -11.08
N ALA A 831 -2.86 35.69 -9.82
CA ALA A 831 -2.21 36.70 -9.01
C ALA A 831 -0.87 36.23 -8.40
N VAL A 832 -0.59 34.92 -8.29
CA VAL A 832 0.80 34.46 -8.08
C VAL A 832 1.67 34.77 -9.30
N ALA A 833 1.13 34.56 -10.52
CA ALA A 833 1.85 34.87 -11.77
C ALA A 833 2.08 36.37 -11.96
N GLU A 834 1.19 37.24 -11.47
CA GLU A 834 1.38 38.69 -11.46
C GLU A 834 2.38 39.12 -10.38
N ALA A 835 2.25 38.60 -9.15
CA ALA A 835 3.08 39.03 -8.02
C ALA A 835 4.58 38.80 -8.28
N ILE A 836 4.97 37.69 -8.89
CA ILE A 836 6.37 37.40 -9.25
C ILE A 836 6.98 38.34 -10.31
N THR A 837 6.15 39.15 -11.00
CA THR A 837 6.65 40.12 -11.98
C THR A 837 7.12 41.42 -11.33
N LEU A 838 6.83 41.60 -10.04
CA LEU A 838 7.29 42.72 -9.24
C LEU A 838 8.82 42.71 -9.12
N SER A 839 9.41 43.90 -8.97
CA SER A 839 10.87 44.08 -8.82
C SER A 839 11.44 43.54 -7.50
N SER A 840 10.58 43.15 -6.57
CA SER A 840 10.90 42.55 -5.28
C SER A 840 10.21 41.19 -5.13
N LEU A 841 10.80 40.31 -4.29
CA LEU A 841 10.19 39.02 -3.95
C LEU A 841 8.71 39.20 -3.51
N PRO A 842 7.75 38.46 -4.11
CA PRO A 842 6.33 38.61 -3.83
C PRO A 842 5.89 37.99 -2.49
N ILE A 843 6.80 37.94 -1.52
CA ILE A 843 6.58 37.34 -0.22
C ILE A 843 6.66 38.47 0.81
N PRO A 844 5.61 38.70 1.62
CA PRO A 844 5.68 39.66 2.72
C PRO A 844 6.90 39.35 3.60
N PRO A 845 7.76 40.33 3.94
CA PRO A 845 9.01 40.05 4.66
C PRO A 845 8.81 39.24 5.94
N VAL A 846 7.79 39.60 6.74
CA VAL A 846 7.45 38.89 7.98
C VAL A 846 7.01 37.44 7.70
N SER A 847 6.23 37.22 6.64
CA SER A 847 5.84 35.87 6.20
C SER A 847 7.08 35.06 5.76
N GLY A 848 8.01 35.69 5.05
CA GLY A 848 9.29 35.07 4.64
C GLY A 848 10.16 34.66 5.83
N TYR A 849 10.30 35.53 6.85
CA TYR A 849 11.05 35.19 8.07
C TYR A 849 10.41 34.03 8.84
N LEU A 850 9.08 34.04 8.97
CA LEU A 850 8.34 32.93 9.57
C LEU A 850 8.55 31.65 8.77
N ALA A 851 8.52 31.71 7.43
CA ALA A 851 8.74 30.56 6.57
C ALA A 851 10.13 29.95 6.79
N ILE A 852 11.19 30.77 6.85
CA ILE A 852 12.55 30.30 7.13
C ILE A 852 12.62 29.65 8.53
N ALA A 853 12.07 30.29 9.55
CA ALA A 853 12.10 29.78 10.92
C ALA A 853 11.36 28.44 11.06
N PHE A 854 10.14 28.35 10.52
CA PHE A 854 9.37 27.12 10.52
C PHE A 854 9.98 26.03 9.62
N GLY A 855 10.61 26.40 8.51
CA GLY A 855 11.37 25.47 7.66
C GLY A 855 12.55 24.86 8.41
N ALA A 856 13.35 25.69 9.09
CA ALA A 856 14.47 25.22 9.92
C ALA A 856 13.98 24.31 11.06
N LEU A 857 12.91 24.70 11.76
CA LEU A 857 12.27 23.86 12.78
C LEU A 857 11.85 22.50 12.19
N SER A 858 11.33 22.50 10.96
CA SER A 858 10.91 21.28 10.28
C SER A 858 12.05 20.31 10.03
N ILE A 859 13.18 20.82 9.55
CA ILE A 859 14.40 20.03 9.36
C ILE A 859 14.86 19.43 10.70
N VAL A 860 14.93 20.26 11.76
CA VAL A 860 15.40 19.84 13.08
C VAL A 860 14.52 18.75 13.68
N VAL A 861 13.19 18.91 13.65
CA VAL A 861 12.26 17.93 14.23
C VAL A 861 12.27 16.62 13.45
N VAL A 862 12.30 16.67 12.11
CA VAL A 862 12.39 15.45 11.29
C VAL A 862 13.73 14.76 11.49
N TYR A 863 14.84 15.50 11.55
CA TYR A 863 16.15 14.93 11.86
C TYR A 863 16.17 14.26 13.25
N ALA A 864 15.63 14.95 14.26
CA ALA A 864 15.52 14.43 15.62
C ALA A 864 14.67 13.14 15.69
N ARG A 865 13.60 13.06 14.90
CA ARG A 865 12.76 11.85 14.76
C ARG A 865 13.57 10.62 14.34
N TYR A 866 14.58 10.78 13.47
CA TYR A 866 15.39 9.67 12.98
C TYR A 866 16.58 9.31 13.89
N HIS A 867 17.15 10.29 14.60
CA HIS A 867 18.41 10.09 15.32
C HIS A 867 18.33 10.21 16.85
N LEU A 868 17.38 10.99 17.38
CA LEU A 868 17.36 11.37 18.79
C LEU A 868 16.23 10.68 19.58
N PHE A 869 15.08 10.42 18.96
CA PHE A 869 13.93 9.87 19.67
C PHE A 869 13.88 8.33 19.66
N PRO A 870 13.62 7.68 20.81
CA PRO A 870 13.37 6.24 20.85
C PRO A 870 12.04 5.90 20.17
N LYS A 871 11.93 4.67 19.65
CA LYS A 871 10.74 4.21 18.89
C LYS A 871 9.40 4.43 19.61
N SER A 872 9.38 4.32 20.94
CA SER A 872 8.18 4.53 21.77
C SER A 872 7.68 5.98 21.77
N TRP A 873 8.55 6.96 21.53
CA TRP A 873 8.23 8.38 21.50
C TRP A 873 7.82 8.88 20.11
N LEU A 874 8.15 8.16 19.04
CA LEU A 874 7.87 8.57 17.66
C LEU A 874 6.38 8.84 17.39
N LYS A 875 5.47 8.18 18.12
CA LYS A 875 4.02 8.42 18.03
C LYS A 875 3.59 9.80 18.50
N TRP A 876 4.40 10.46 19.34
CA TRP A 876 4.12 11.79 19.90
C TRP A 876 4.89 12.90 19.20
N VAL A 877 5.91 12.57 18.40
CA VAL A 877 6.65 13.57 17.61
C VAL A 877 5.73 14.11 16.51
N PRO A 878 5.47 15.42 16.45
CA PRO A 878 4.55 15.98 15.45
C PRO A 878 4.97 15.65 14.02
N ASN A 879 3.98 15.29 13.20
CA ASN A 879 4.19 15.13 11.76
C ASN A 879 4.16 16.51 11.10
N LEU A 880 5.34 17.07 10.86
CA LEU A 880 5.44 18.43 10.35
C LEU A 880 5.01 18.58 8.90
N SER A 881 5.05 17.53 8.08
CA SER A 881 4.48 17.58 6.72
C SER A 881 2.97 17.87 6.78
N VAL A 882 2.24 17.16 7.65
CA VAL A 882 0.79 17.36 7.84
C VAL A 882 0.49 18.67 8.57
N PHE A 883 1.34 19.07 9.52
CA PHE A 883 1.25 20.38 10.16
C PHE A 883 1.34 21.52 9.13
N GLY A 884 2.31 21.46 8.20
CA GLY A 884 2.48 22.46 7.14
C GLY A 884 1.31 22.50 6.16
N LEU A 885 0.72 21.33 5.86
CA LEU A 885 -0.49 21.25 5.03
C LEU A 885 -1.65 22.07 5.61
N ALA A 886 -1.78 22.16 6.95
CA ALA A 886 -2.85 22.92 7.61
C ALA A 886 -2.82 24.42 7.34
N PHE A 887 -1.64 24.97 7.03
CA PHE A 887 -1.47 26.37 6.67
C PHE A 887 -1.94 26.63 5.24
N MET A 888 -1.78 25.63 4.37
CA MET A 888 -2.05 25.73 2.94
C MET A 888 -3.54 25.53 2.65
N VAL A 889 -4.18 24.60 3.36
CA VAL A 889 -5.61 24.31 3.20
C VAL A 889 -6.40 25.07 4.27
N PRO A 890 -7.17 26.13 3.91
CA PRO A 890 -7.87 27.01 4.86
C PRO A 890 -9.16 26.35 5.39
N THR A 891 -9.10 25.10 5.82
CA THR A 891 -10.25 24.29 6.24
C THR A 891 -10.00 23.71 7.63
N THR A 892 -10.24 24.51 8.66
CA THR A 892 -10.03 24.06 10.05
C THR A 892 -10.95 22.89 10.41
N GLN A 893 -12.12 22.81 9.77
CA GLN A 893 -13.12 21.79 10.03
C GLN A 893 -12.66 20.38 9.61
N TYR A 894 -11.87 20.24 8.54
CA TYR A 894 -11.28 18.94 8.16
C TYR A 894 -10.27 18.46 9.19
N ALA A 895 -9.47 19.37 9.76
CA ALA A 895 -8.52 19.05 10.81
C ALA A 895 -9.23 18.61 12.10
N ILE A 896 -10.35 19.24 12.45
CA ILE A 896 -11.20 18.85 13.58
C ILE A 896 -11.77 17.44 13.34
N ALA A 897 -12.34 17.18 12.17
CA ALA A 897 -12.92 15.87 11.83
C ALA A 897 -11.87 14.75 11.86
N MET A 898 -10.68 14.98 11.28
CA MET A 898 -9.57 14.02 11.32
C MET A 898 -9.07 13.76 12.75
N ALA A 899 -8.92 14.81 13.56
CA ALA A 899 -8.53 14.66 14.96
C ALA A 899 -9.59 13.87 15.76
N ALA A 900 -10.88 14.18 15.57
CA ALA A 900 -11.98 13.48 16.22
C ALA A 900 -12.01 11.99 15.84
N GLY A 901 -11.89 11.66 14.55
CA GLY A 901 -11.80 10.29 14.08
C GLY A 901 -10.61 9.53 14.65
N ALA A 902 -9.44 10.17 14.72
CA ALA A 902 -8.24 9.60 15.29
C ALA A 902 -8.40 9.31 16.81
N VAL A 903 -9.00 10.23 17.56
CA VAL A 903 -9.29 10.07 18.99
C VAL A 903 -10.30 8.94 19.22
N VAL A 904 -11.37 8.88 18.42
CA VAL A 904 -12.37 7.81 18.51
C VAL A 904 -11.76 6.45 18.20
N ALA A 905 -10.95 6.33 17.14
CA ALA A 905 -10.26 5.08 16.84
C ALA A 905 -9.29 4.67 17.94
N HIS A 906 -8.57 5.62 18.54
CA HIS A 906 -7.67 5.34 19.67
C HIS A 906 -8.43 4.85 20.91
N ALA A 907 -9.52 5.53 21.28
CA ALA A 907 -10.37 5.13 22.40
C ALA A 907 -11.04 3.77 22.15
N TRP A 908 -11.53 3.53 20.93
CA TRP A 908 -12.13 2.25 20.53
C TRP A 908 -11.13 1.10 20.64
N ARG A 909 -9.89 1.30 20.14
CA ARG A 909 -8.81 0.32 20.26
C ARG A 909 -8.43 0.03 21.71
N GLY A 910 -8.46 1.04 22.58
CA GLY A 910 -8.15 0.86 24.01
C GLY A 910 -9.25 0.16 24.79
N ARG A 911 -10.52 0.40 24.46
CA ARG A 911 -11.67 -0.03 25.27
C ARG A 911 -12.38 -1.28 24.77
N TRP A 912 -12.40 -1.52 23.46
CA TRP A 912 -13.04 -2.68 22.83
C TRP A 912 -12.15 -3.30 21.75
N GLN A 913 -11.03 -3.89 22.18
CA GLN A 913 -10.00 -4.46 21.30
C GLN A 913 -10.56 -5.46 20.27
N ARG A 914 -11.38 -6.44 20.69
CA ARG A 914 -11.98 -7.43 19.77
C ARG A 914 -12.87 -6.79 18.69
N SER A 915 -13.67 -5.79 19.07
CA SER A 915 -14.52 -5.09 18.11
C SER A 915 -13.70 -4.24 17.14
N TYR A 916 -12.65 -3.57 17.62
CA TYR A 916 -11.74 -2.80 16.78
C TYR A 916 -10.93 -3.70 15.86
N ALA A 917 -10.49 -4.87 16.35
CA ALA A 917 -9.76 -5.85 15.55
C ALA A 917 -10.59 -6.30 14.34
N ARG A 918 -11.87 -6.57 14.57
CA ARG A 918 -12.80 -7.03 13.54
C ARG A 918 -13.22 -5.94 12.56
N ASN A 919 -13.53 -4.73 13.06
CA ASN A 919 -14.24 -3.70 12.29
C ASN A 919 -13.44 -2.40 12.06
N GLY A 920 -12.26 -2.26 12.67
CA GLY A 920 -11.49 -1.01 12.74
C GLY A 920 -11.05 -0.46 11.39
N TYR A 921 -10.97 -1.30 10.35
CA TYR A 921 -10.71 -0.89 8.97
C TYR A 921 -11.96 -0.82 8.10
N ALA A 922 -12.96 -1.67 8.36
CA ALA A 922 -14.20 -1.71 7.59
C ALA A 922 -15.05 -0.44 7.79
N VAL A 923 -15.16 0.05 9.03
CA VAL A 923 -15.91 1.26 9.37
C VAL A 923 -15.34 2.50 8.65
N PRO A 924 -14.06 2.88 8.83
CA PRO A 924 -13.56 4.07 8.16
C PRO A 924 -13.54 3.93 6.63
N ALA A 925 -13.30 2.73 6.10
CA ALA A 925 -13.43 2.50 4.66
C ALA A 925 -14.84 2.79 4.15
N GLY A 926 -15.88 2.34 4.87
CA GLY A 926 -17.27 2.63 4.54
C GLY A 926 -17.60 4.12 4.69
N LEU A 927 -17.09 4.82 5.70
CA LEU A 927 -17.34 6.26 5.87
C LEU A 927 -16.73 7.10 4.74
N ILE A 928 -15.45 6.85 4.40
CA ILE A 928 -14.75 7.49 3.28
C ILE A 928 -15.48 7.19 1.98
N ALA A 929 -15.82 5.92 1.78
CA ALA A 929 -16.44 5.50 0.54
C ALA A 929 -17.85 6.05 0.35
N GLY A 930 -18.64 6.04 1.43
CA GLY A 930 -20.03 6.47 1.43
C GLY A 930 -20.17 7.96 1.18
N GLU A 931 -19.39 8.80 1.86
CA GLU A 931 -19.41 10.25 1.61
C GLU A 931 -18.99 10.58 0.17
N GLY A 932 -17.97 9.92 -0.37
CA GLY A 932 -17.54 10.12 -1.76
C GLY A 932 -18.66 9.87 -2.77
N ILE A 933 -19.36 8.73 -2.66
CA ILE A 933 -20.51 8.43 -3.53
C ILE A 933 -21.70 9.35 -3.24
N GLY A 934 -21.99 9.64 -1.97
CA GLY A 934 -23.09 10.54 -1.58
C GLY A 934 -22.91 11.96 -2.10
N GLY A 935 -21.66 12.44 -2.20
CA GLY A 935 -21.30 13.72 -2.81
C GLY A 935 -21.55 13.76 -4.33
N LEU A 936 -21.28 12.66 -5.05
CA LEU A 936 -21.63 12.56 -6.47
C LEU A 936 -23.15 12.58 -6.67
N ILE A 937 -23.90 11.81 -5.86
CA ILE A 937 -25.36 11.82 -5.94
C ILE A 937 -25.89 13.24 -5.67
N ALA A 938 -25.36 13.92 -4.66
CA ALA A 938 -25.69 15.32 -4.40
C ALA A 938 -25.41 16.23 -5.61
N ALA A 939 -24.27 16.08 -6.28
CA ALA A 939 -23.96 16.83 -7.50
C ALA A 939 -24.92 16.50 -8.66
N LEU A 940 -25.31 15.24 -8.83
CA LEU A 940 -26.32 14.84 -9.84
C LEU A 940 -27.70 15.44 -9.54
N LEU A 941 -28.11 15.46 -8.27
CA LEU A 941 -29.37 16.10 -7.84
C LEU A 941 -29.34 17.61 -8.15
N GLU A 942 -28.20 18.26 -7.91
CA GLU A 942 -27.99 19.67 -8.24
C GLU A 942 -28.12 19.93 -9.74
N VAL A 943 -27.46 19.12 -10.58
CA VAL A 943 -27.54 19.24 -12.05
C VAL A 943 -28.95 18.99 -12.59
N THR A 944 -29.71 18.11 -11.94
CA THR A 944 -31.10 17.79 -12.34
C THR A 944 -32.13 18.76 -11.77
N GLY A 945 -31.71 19.80 -11.03
CA GLY A 945 -32.59 20.84 -10.49
C GLY A 945 -33.37 20.42 -9.24
N VAL A 946 -33.05 19.28 -8.64
CA VAL A 946 -33.66 18.77 -7.39
C VAL A 946 -32.70 18.79 -6.20
N GLY A 947 -31.55 19.44 -6.38
CA GLY A 947 -30.52 19.61 -5.36
C GLY A 947 -30.84 20.69 -4.33
N GLY A 948 -29.87 20.89 -3.43
CA GLY A 948 -30.03 21.81 -2.31
C GLY A 948 -30.11 23.29 -2.71
N THR A 949 -29.63 23.70 -3.89
CA THR A 949 -29.84 25.09 -4.33
C THR A 949 -31.32 25.42 -4.56
N ALA A 950 -32.12 24.43 -4.99
CA ALA A 950 -33.55 24.62 -5.24
C ALA A 950 -34.41 24.36 -3.99
N TYR A 951 -34.07 23.33 -3.20
CA TYR A 951 -34.91 22.83 -2.09
C TYR A 951 -34.24 22.90 -0.71
N GLY A 952 -33.00 23.37 -0.64
CA GLY A 952 -32.22 23.40 0.58
C GLY A 952 -32.58 24.57 1.50
N SER A 953 -32.45 24.33 2.80
CA SER A 953 -32.68 25.31 3.85
C SER A 953 -31.39 26.04 4.20
N GLY A 954 -31.45 27.38 4.26
CA GLY A 954 -30.39 28.22 4.81
C GLY A 954 -30.37 28.27 6.34
N VAL A 955 -31.23 27.52 7.03
CA VAL A 955 -31.25 27.47 8.50
C VAL A 955 -29.94 26.91 9.02
N GLY A 956 -29.34 27.62 9.97
CA GLY A 956 -28.04 27.28 10.57
C GLY A 956 -26.82 27.67 9.75
N CYS A 957 -27.02 28.09 8.50
CA CYS A 957 -25.95 28.65 7.68
C CYS A 957 -25.61 30.08 8.10
N VAL A 958 -24.34 30.43 7.96
CA VAL A 958 -23.83 31.78 8.22
C VAL A 958 -24.50 32.76 7.25
N GLY A 959 -25.08 33.83 7.80
CA GLY A 959 -25.81 34.84 7.03
C GLY A 959 -27.26 34.45 6.64
N GLY A 960 -27.76 33.29 7.08
CA GLY A 960 -29.12 32.81 6.76
C GLY A 960 -29.33 32.47 5.28
N THR A 961 -28.27 32.49 4.49
CA THR A 961 -28.25 32.06 3.09
C THR A 961 -27.84 30.60 3.01
N TYR A 962 -28.45 29.85 2.09
CA TYR A 962 -28.04 28.47 1.81
C TYR A 962 -26.52 28.38 1.60
N CYS A 963 -25.88 27.44 2.31
CA CYS A 963 -24.43 27.31 2.42
C CYS A 963 -23.86 26.03 1.80
N GLY A 964 -24.69 25.29 1.05
CA GLY A 964 -24.31 24.02 0.41
C GLY A 964 -23.96 24.13 -1.07
#